data_AF-A0A2D5Z635-F1
#
_entry.id   AF-A0A2D5Z635-F1
#
_cell.length_a   1.000
_cell.length_b   1.000
_cell.length_c   1.000
_cell.angle_alpha   90.00
_cell.angle_beta   90.00
_cell.angle_gamma   90.00
#
_symmetry.space_group_name_H-M   'P 1'
#
loop_
_entity.id
_entity.type
_entity.pdbx_description
1 polymer ?
#
loop_
_entity_poly.entity_id
_entity_poly.type
_entity_poly.pdbx_seq_one_letter_code
_entity_poly.pdbx_strand_id
1 'polypeptide(L)'
;MLLATICIAFTLTTLTPTPTHAATWYVDAAAEPYGAGNIPEPFSTITAAAQVVDEGDTILIREGVYTERVTIERNDVTLAAWGAALPELRSNDGPAITVRANDCRIMRLRFTGSAGVELVGVANYLRGCNFDRCARPIKAEGRAHTVLFCTVRNSAFKGDGALFEIAGPGSYIGGNRFIDNAAIDAAAISLRGRGCVARNNILFSSGDAALRYGIVSASGPEDHQFDSCINQQIVRNRLHSGVREAFIHVEGERHDGSLVARNTIVGAAEAVRISAEGISVSSNLVGRTDGYASVDPEDPAFLWLAAVAPVDPTDAPKPYAGARPAWPGLASRDRAKLRHNLALGRDYLYFGPPSHGDRDLHPSCLADGYAPKKMWGHQDGTDFAGWHMNGMDNRLYVRFDLGRPCDIDAVRVYAPHQHVWRAGMPLQVDVSVSNDDRRFRYAGSVLSDLPQPPGNYWNEVEGLDARGRYVLLTVYTDWSYSGLGEFEILGTVTTDDRPPRLSGPVPRTLDEILGEGPDQSRFRLSDVGAAYMGRYRKNVTELAAVERKAQELGVRAQVDELVNRAARAVEYESSPDSRINPDVARALRGLSTAVLTAAYGQSDLILSAGTPYDEFSGSHIPDRRDVGIEEVSIMTCGDEREPGAFFVTNPMDEDLELRIEVEPLRTKQGDAFPLEQIVLRSPVDFVIGDPDRKVKGDFFHDKNNAVVRLDHGEGNRLPLMRLETRLVWIIADTTDVASGTYHGAMTLSADGIDPVQLRLVITVHPVRIPEQLDLHAYMWSYWRAGRIRDFRAEAFRDAIRHKANTILDHGIPHPVSLGEDGVDEQGHLLKPLNFDHIDWQIDQWNKSFRDPSSRVKFYVFWLAFGNEGYGELQMGIPVGSPRWNTLVVEWLNAIAAHLHERHGLTTDQFALYLKDELEARQVVKYYEPMSDALKAADPEKYPHARHVKLFVNPMTGTVMSSSWQHFEQRYDKLGLLAPLAGDYPDRILESLHRSGNLVWSHSTAGKSAGYGAKLSGWRCMQKGFDGMGFFIYVYSRYPSGLDRVYTKKDKVPGAGDETIVPTRGWEAWRDGQEDWYLLSRLKKSAHEAREADPGGFARAMRVFHGTIDSVFAAPDDPRASIAARERVIAEILRLEGGG
;
A
#
# COMPACT_ATOMS: atom_id res chain seq x y z
N MET A 1 -72.93 21.65 0.71
CA MET A 1 -72.55 22.12 2.06
C MET A 1 -71.35 21.31 2.52
N LEU A 2 -70.29 22.05 2.87
CA LEU A 2 -68.95 21.70 3.39
C LEU A 2 -68.47 20.24 3.41
N LEU A 3 -67.35 20.02 2.71
CA LEU A 3 -66.43 18.89 2.80
C LEU A 3 -65.12 19.41 3.45
N ALA A 4 -64.62 18.70 4.47
CA ALA A 4 -63.40 19.03 5.19
C ALA A 4 -62.20 18.22 4.67
N THR A 5 -61.09 18.93 4.56
CA THR A 5 -59.83 18.62 3.88
C THR A 5 -58.93 17.65 4.66
N ILE A 6 -58.38 16.65 3.97
CA ILE A 6 -57.26 15.81 4.42
C ILE A 6 -55.99 16.33 3.73
N CYS A 7 -55.00 16.76 4.52
CA CYS A 7 -53.68 17.16 4.05
C CYS A 7 -52.81 15.94 3.78
N ILE A 8 -52.54 15.65 2.50
CA ILE A 8 -51.43 14.80 2.05
C ILE A 8 -50.32 15.74 1.60
N ALA A 9 -49.21 15.76 2.35
CA ALA A 9 -47.99 16.46 1.95
C ALA A 9 -47.28 15.63 0.87
N PHE A 10 -47.48 16.01 -0.39
CA PHE A 10 -46.59 15.62 -1.49
C PHE A 10 -45.36 16.52 -1.45
N THR A 11 -44.21 15.96 -1.06
CA THR A 11 -42.91 16.59 -1.25
C THR A 11 -42.65 16.62 -2.76
N LEU A 12 -42.83 17.78 -3.37
CA LEU A 12 -42.51 18.05 -4.77
C LEU A 12 -40.99 18.07 -4.90
N THR A 13 -40.39 16.95 -5.35
CA THR A 13 -38.98 16.91 -5.74
C THR A 13 -38.81 17.84 -6.94
N THR A 14 -38.24 19.01 -6.73
CA THR A 14 -37.81 19.88 -7.83
C THR A 14 -36.70 19.14 -8.57
N LEU A 15 -37.03 18.62 -9.75
CA LEU A 15 -36.04 18.23 -10.75
C LEU A 15 -35.22 19.49 -11.07
N THR A 16 -34.02 19.60 -10.49
CA THR A 16 -33.02 20.54 -10.99
C THR A 16 -32.72 20.13 -12.43
N PRO A 17 -32.92 21.01 -13.43
CA PRO A 17 -32.56 20.67 -14.80
C PRO A 17 -31.09 20.26 -14.84
N THR A 18 -30.80 19.17 -15.55
CA THR A 18 -29.44 18.76 -15.93
C THR A 18 -28.72 19.99 -16.47
N PRO A 19 -27.48 20.30 -16.05
CA PRO A 19 -26.77 21.47 -16.57
C PRO A 19 -26.76 21.37 -18.09
N THR A 20 -27.35 22.37 -18.72
CA THR A 20 -27.20 22.67 -20.15
C THR A 20 -25.71 22.63 -20.46
N HIS A 21 -25.34 21.97 -21.56
CA HIS A 21 -23.95 21.91 -22.02
C HIS A 21 -23.29 23.30 -21.95
N ALA A 22 -22.17 23.40 -21.23
CA ALA A 22 -21.34 24.61 -21.19
C ALA A 22 -21.09 25.12 -22.63
N ALA A 23 -21.52 26.34 -22.91
CA ALA A 23 -21.35 26.97 -24.19
C ALA A 23 -19.89 27.44 -24.37
N THR A 24 -19.45 27.55 -25.63
CA THR A 24 -18.15 28.12 -25.98
C THR A 24 -18.35 29.38 -26.80
N TRP A 25 -17.85 30.49 -26.27
CA TRP A 25 -17.92 31.83 -26.85
C TRP A 25 -16.58 32.22 -27.46
N TYR A 26 -16.61 32.79 -28.65
CA TYR A 26 -15.41 33.14 -29.43
C TYR A 26 -15.23 34.65 -29.47
N VAL A 27 -14.00 35.12 -29.25
CA VAL A 27 -13.63 36.54 -29.26
C VAL A 27 -12.49 36.77 -30.25
N ASP A 28 -12.61 37.79 -31.11
CA ASP A 28 -11.60 38.17 -32.10
C ASP A 28 -11.55 39.70 -32.22
N ALA A 29 -10.41 40.32 -31.89
CA ALA A 29 -10.25 41.78 -31.93
C ALA A 29 -10.45 42.39 -33.33
N ALA A 30 -10.36 41.59 -34.39
CA ALA A 30 -10.59 42.02 -35.77
C ALA A 30 -12.06 41.87 -36.23
N ALA A 31 -12.94 41.32 -35.39
CA ALA A 31 -14.35 41.13 -35.73
C ALA A 31 -15.14 42.44 -35.71
N GLU A 32 -16.22 42.45 -36.48
CA GLU A 32 -17.16 43.58 -36.47
C GLU A 32 -17.79 43.77 -35.08
N PRO A 33 -18.14 45.00 -34.69
CA PRO A 33 -18.97 45.24 -33.51
C PRO A 33 -20.24 44.39 -33.57
N TYR A 34 -20.66 43.83 -32.42
CA TYR A 34 -21.90 43.07 -32.24
C TYR A 34 -21.95 41.64 -32.84
N GLY A 35 -20.82 40.95 -33.02
CA GLY A 35 -20.81 39.52 -33.34
C GLY A 35 -21.60 38.67 -32.32
N ALA A 36 -22.16 37.54 -32.77
CA ALA A 36 -23.00 36.65 -31.96
C ALA A 36 -22.20 35.72 -31.01
N GLY A 37 -20.87 35.81 -30.98
CA GLY A 37 -20.01 35.03 -30.09
C GLY A 37 -19.75 33.59 -30.53
N ASN A 38 -20.08 33.25 -31.77
CA ASN A 38 -19.77 31.95 -32.39
C ASN A 38 -18.55 32.08 -33.33
N ILE A 39 -18.04 30.95 -33.87
CA ILE A 39 -16.85 30.95 -34.73
C ILE A 39 -16.94 31.91 -35.94
N PRO A 40 -18.03 31.92 -36.74
CA PRO A 40 -18.12 32.83 -37.89
C PRO A 40 -18.42 34.28 -37.52
N GLU A 41 -19.05 34.54 -36.37
CA GLU A 41 -19.40 35.87 -35.88
C GLU A 41 -18.90 36.06 -34.43
N PRO A 42 -17.58 36.08 -34.18
CA PRO A 42 -17.04 36.18 -32.82
C PRO A 42 -17.29 37.57 -32.23
N PHE A 43 -17.32 37.67 -30.91
CA PHE A 43 -17.36 38.98 -30.24
C PHE A 43 -16.08 39.76 -30.54
N SER A 44 -16.19 41.07 -30.74
CA SER A 44 -15.03 41.95 -30.96
C SER A 44 -14.32 42.35 -29.67
N THR A 45 -14.92 42.11 -28.49
CA THR A 45 -14.36 42.40 -27.18
C THR A 45 -14.60 41.24 -26.20
N ILE A 46 -13.68 41.07 -25.25
CA ILE A 46 -13.81 40.07 -24.18
C ILE A 46 -14.93 40.49 -23.23
N THR A 47 -15.14 41.79 -23.02
CA THR A 47 -16.24 42.35 -22.20
C THR A 47 -17.60 41.94 -22.74
N ALA A 48 -17.82 41.98 -24.07
CA ALA A 48 -19.07 41.53 -24.66
C ALA A 48 -19.32 40.03 -24.40
N ALA A 49 -18.29 39.19 -24.48
CA ALA A 49 -18.40 37.78 -24.14
C ALA A 49 -18.71 37.59 -22.65
N ALA A 50 -17.98 38.27 -21.76
CA ALA A 50 -18.16 38.18 -20.32
C ALA A 50 -19.56 38.60 -19.84
N GLN A 51 -20.30 39.40 -20.62
CA GLN A 51 -21.67 39.82 -20.30
C GLN A 51 -22.73 38.76 -20.64
N VAL A 52 -22.42 37.80 -21.52
CA VAL A 52 -23.39 36.80 -21.99
C VAL A 52 -23.12 35.38 -21.47
N VAL A 53 -21.96 35.14 -20.86
CA VAL A 53 -21.57 33.81 -20.37
C VAL A 53 -22.40 33.40 -19.14
N ASP A 54 -22.77 32.12 -19.12
CA ASP A 54 -23.36 31.45 -17.96
C ASP A 54 -22.31 30.63 -17.19
N GLU A 55 -22.69 30.09 -16.02
CA GLU A 55 -21.78 29.27 -15.21
C GLU A 55 -21.37 27.98 -15.96
N GLY A 56 -20.06 27.69 -15.97
CA GLY A 56 -19.48 26.56 -16.71
C GLY A 56 -19.01 26.90 -18.14
N ASP A 57 -19.40 28.04 -18.69
CA ASP A 57 -19.06 28.43 -20.06
C ASP A 57 -17.56 28.72 -20.27
N THR A 58 -17.13 28.62 -21.53
CA THR A 58 -15.75 28.92 -21.95
C THR A 58 -15.71 30.08 -22.95
N ILE A 59 -14.87 31.08 -22.70
CA ILE A 59 -14.52 32.16 -23.61
C ILE A 59 -13.15 31.87 -24.24
N LEU A 60 -13.13 31.63 -25.55
CA LEU A 60 -11.93 31.43 -26.36
C LEU A 60 -11.53 32.72 -27.08
N ILE A 61 -10.36 33.25 -26.74
CA ILE A 61 -9.88 34.55 -27.20
C ILE A 61 -8.81 34.35 -28.29
N ARG A 62 -9.07 34.85 -29.49
CA ARG A 62 -8.13 34.80 -30.62
C ARG A 62 -6.90 35.66 -30.34
N GLU A 63 -5.80 35.34 -31.01
CA GLU A 63 -4.64 36.23 -31.05
C GLU A 63 -5.06 37.64 -31.52
N GLY A 64 -4.68 38.65 -30.75
CA GLY A 64 -5.05 40.05 -30.96
C GLY A 64 -4.62 40.92 -29.79
N VAL A 65 -4.73 42.24 -29.94
CA VAL A 65 -4.49 43.20 -28.86
C VAL A 65 -5.83 43.72 -28.35
N TYR A 66 -6.15 43.41 -27.10
CA TYR A 66 -7.39 43.77 -26.43
C TYR A 66 -7.09 44.86 -25.40
N THR A 67 -7.58 46.08 -25.65
CA THR A 67 -7.38 47.21 -24.73
C THR A 67 -8.68 47.47 -23.98
N GLU A 68 -8.95 46.69 -22.96
CA GLU A 68 -10.20 46.70 -22.20
C GLU A 68 -10.00 46.22 -20.76
N ARG A 69 -11.01 46.42 -19.91
CA ARG A 69 -11.06 45.92 -18.53
C ARG A 69 -12.24 44.98 -18.39
N VAL A 70 -11.96 43.72 -18.10
CA VAL A 70 -12.94 42.64 -18.05
C VAL A 70 -13.25 42.31 -16.59
N THR A 71 -14.53 42.24 -16.23
CA THR A 71 -14.97 41.74 -14.92
C THR A 71 -15.74 40.45 -15.10
N ILE A 72 -15.35 39.39 -14.39
CA ILE A 72 -16.06 38.10 -14.37
C ILE A 72 -16.82 37.98 -13.05
N GLU A 73 -18.15 37.93 -13.15
CA GLU A 73 -19.08 37.88 -12.02
C GLU A 73 -19.86 36.56 -11.91
N ARG A 74 -19.64 35.62 -12.84
CA ARG A 74 -20.27 34.29 -12.88
C ARG A 74 -19.27 33.18 -12.50
N ASN A 75 -19.72 32.19 -11.74
CA ASN A 75 -18.86 31.09 -11.27
C ASN A 75 -18.49 30.12 -12.39
N ASP A 76 -17.40 29.38 -12.24
CA ASP A 76 -16.97 28.29 -13.14
C ASP A 76 -16.76 28.71 -14.61
N VAL A 77 -16.55 30.00 -14.89
CA VAL A 77 -16.26 30.50 -16.23
C VAL A 77 -14.77 30.30 -16.57
N THR A 78 -14.49 29.82 -17.79
CA THR A 78 -13.12 29.65 -18.30
C THR A 78 -12.79 30.70 -19.36
N LEU A 79 -11.70 31.45 -19.19
CA LEU A 79 -11.10 32.34 -20.20
C LEU A 79 -9.80 31.71 -20.70
N ALA A 80 -9.69 31.42 -21.99
CA ALA A 80 -8.50 30.80 -22.57
C ALA A 80 -8.16 31.34 -23.96
N ALA A 81 -6.89 31.21 -24.37
CA ALA A 81 -6.50 31.44 -25.75
C ALA A 81 -7.18 30.43 -26.68
N TRP A 82 -7.77 30.92 -27.78
CA TRP A 82 -8.37 30.10 -28.83
C TRP A 82 -7.31 29.29 -29.61
N GLY A 83 -6.06 29.77 -29.68
CA GLY A 83 -5.00 29.18 -30.51
C GLY A 83 -3.66 28.98 -29.80
N ALA A 84 -2.63 28.68 -30.59
CA ALA A 84 -1.25 28.53 -30.08
C ALA A 84 -0.63 29.87 -29.65
N ALA A 85 -0.95 30.94 -30.38
CA ALA A 85 -0.52 32.30 -30.04
C ALA A 85 -1.36 32.87 -28.89
N LEU A 86 -0.72 33.70 -28.05
CA LEU A 86 -1.35 34.24 -26.84
C LEU A 86 -2.01 35.60 -27.17
N PRO A 87 -3.29 35.80 -26.85
CA PRO A 87 -3.92 37.13 -26.90
C PRO A 87 -3.24 38.08 -25.92
N GLU A 88 -3.06 39.33 -26.33
CA GLU A 88 -2.43 40.38 -25.53
C GLU A 88 -3.48 41.33 -24.94
N LEU A 89 -3.61 41.34 -23.62
CA LEU A 89 -4.49 42.24 -22.89
C LEU A 89 -3.69 43.44 -22.35
N ARG A 90 -4.21 44.64 -22.63
CA ARG A 90 -3.66 45.93 -22.20
C ARG A 90 -4.66 46.69 -21.36
N SER A 91 -4.16 47.25 -20.27
CA SER A 91 -4.85 48.22 -19.43
C SER A 91 -3.86 49.34 -19.14
N ASN A 92 -4.37 50.58 -19.10
CA ASN A 92 -3.60 51.78 -18.79
C ASN A 92 -3.75 52.20 -17.32
N ASP A 93 -4.78 51.67 -16.63
CA ASP A 93 -5.05 51.92 -15.23
C ASP A 93 -5.78 50.72 -14.62
N GLY A 94 -5.20 50.09 -13.60
CA GLY A 94 -5.73 48.90 -12.93
C GLY A 94 -5.63 47.57 -13.69
N PRO A 95 -6.15 46.46 -13.12
CA PRO A 95 -6.08 45.12 -13.70
C PRO A 95 -6.88 45.03 -15.01
N ALA A 96 -6.38 44.21 -15.95
CA ALA A 96 -7.08 43.93 -17.19
C ALA A 96 -8.21 42.92 -17.01
N ILE A 97 -8.06 41.99 -16.04
CA ILE A 97 -9.12 41.07 -15.64
C ILE A 97 -9.31 41.14 -14.13
N THR A 98 -10.55 41.33 -13.69
CA THR A 98 -10.98 41.19 -12.30
C THR A 98 -11.97 40.03 -12.19
N VAL A 99 -11.66 39.02 -11.39
CA VAL A 99 -12.53 37.87 -11.14
C VAL A 99 -13.18 38.01 -9.77
N ARG A 100 -14.47 38.39 -9.75
CA ARG A 100 -15.27 38.49 -8.52
C ARG A 100 -16.00 37.19 -8.17
N ALA A 101 -16.07 36.26 -9.12
CA ALA A 101 -16.70 34.94 -8.96
C ALA A 101 -15.75 33.83 -8.53
N ASN A 102 -16.31 32.65 -8.26
CA ASN A 102 -15.61 31.46 -7.78
C ASN A 102 -15.33 30.46 -8.90
N ASP A 103 -14.34 29.59 -8.69
CA ASP A 103 -14.01 28.45 -9.55
C ASP A 103 -13.70 28.80 -11.03
N CYS A 104 -13.41 30.08 -11.31
CA CYS A 104 -13.09 30.53 -12.66
C CYS A 104 -11.67 30.13 -13.06
N ARG A 105 -11.45 29.91 -14.35
CA ARG A 105 -10.14 29.53 -14.92
C ARG A 105 -9.66 30.60 -15.90
N ILE A 106 -8.43 31.08 -15.74
CA ILE A 106 -7.78 31.97 -16.72
C ILE A 106 -6.51 31.29 -17.20
N MET A 107 -6.44 31.02 -18.49
CA MET A 107 -5.42 30.14 -19.07
C MET A 107 -4.78 30.75 -20.30
N ARG A 108 -3.44 30.71 -20.36
CA ARG A 108 -2.66 31.02 -21.57
C ARG A 108 -2.95 32.41 -22.18
N LEU A 109 -3.01 33.46 -21.37
CA LEU A 109 -3.14 34.85 -21.84
C LEU A 109 -1.83 35.63 -21.65
N ARG A 110 -1.61 36.66 -22.46
CA ARG A 110 -0.50 37.62 -22.28
C ARG A 110 -1.04 38.95 -21.77
N PHE A 111 -0.36 39.55 -20.80
CA PHE A 111 -0.66 40.85 -20.23
C PHE A 111 0.52 41.80 -20.42
N THR A 112 0.27 43.06 -20.78
CA THR A 112 1.31 44.10 -20.93
C THR A 112 0.87 45.46 -20.39
N GLY A 113 1.82 46.26 -19.85
CA GLY A 113 1.55 47.62 -19.35
C GLY A 113 1.15 47.68 -17.87
N SER A 114 0.06 48.35 -17.48
CA SER A 114 -0.44 48.21 -16.09
C SER A 114 -1.33 46.97 -15.92
N ALA A 115 -1.53 46.19 -16.99
CA ALA A 115 -2.42 45.03 -17.03
C ALA A 115 -1.91 43.86 -16.18
N GLY A 116 -2.72 43.44 -15.22
CA GLY A 116 -2.55 42.17 -14.51
C GLY A 116 -3.91 41.50 -14.28
N VAL A 117 -3.94 40.54 -13.36
CA VAL A 117 -5.16 39.86 -12.94
C VAL A 117 -5.42 40.13 -11.46
N GLU A 118 -6.66 40.50 -11.13
CA GLU A 118 -7.15 40.59 -9.76
C GLU A 118 -8.14 39.46 -9.47
N LEU A 119 -7.86 38.65 -8.46
CA LEU A 119 -8.69 37.53 -8.02
C LEU A 119 -9.33 37.88 -6.67
N VAL A 120 -10.66 37.98 -6.64
CA VAL A 120 -11.43 38.39 -5.45
C VAL A 120 -12.31 37.23 -4.93
N GLY A 121 -12.85 36.38 -5.82
CA GLY A 121 -13.69 35.24 -5.43
C GLY A 121 -12.91 34.07 -4.81
N VAL A 122 -13.43 32.85 -4.88
CA VAL A 122 -12.83 31.67 -4.20
C VAL A 122 -12.38 30.63 -5.22
N ALA A 123 -11.30 29.91 -4.93
CA ALA A 123 -10.85 28.74 -5.71
C ALA A 123 -10.53 29.01 -7.19
N ASN A 124 -10.30 30.27 -7.57
CA ASN A 124 -9.93 30.63 -8.93
C ASN A 124 -8.56 30.07 -9.34
N TYR A 125 -8.45 29.70 -10.62
CA TYR A 125 -7.31 29.00 -11.19
C TYR A 125 -6.66 29.81 -12.31
N LEU A 126 -5.37 30.15 -12.15
CA LEU A 126 -4.57 30.85 -13.14
C LEU A 126 -3.45 29.93 -13.64
N ARG A 127 -3.38 29.64 -14.94
CA ARG A 127 -2.34 28.76 -15.50
C ARG A 127 -1.70 29.27 -16.78
N GLY A 128 -0.38 29.21 -16.86
CA GLY A 128 0.36 29.41 -18.12
C GLY A 128 0.25 30.81 -18.71
N CYS A 129 -0.04 31.84 -17.89
CA CYS A 129 -0.15 33.22 -18.34
C CYS A 129 1.22 33.92 -18.40
N ASN A 130 1.36 34.92 -19.27
CA ASN A 130 2.59 35.68 -19.50
C ASN A 130 2.38 37.16 -19.18
N PHE A 131 3.08 37.66 -18.17
CA PHE A 131 3.05 39.06 -17.73
C PHE A 131 4.34 39.75 -18.18
N ASP A 132 4.26 40.76 -19.02
CA ASP A 132 5.42 41.45 -19.59
C ASP A 132 5.29 42.96 -19.41
N ARG A 133 6.23 43.59 -18.68
CA ARG A 133 6.16 45.01 -18.30
C ARG A 133 4.89 45.36 -17.51
N CYS A 134 4.46 44.45 -16.64
CA CYS A 134 3.26 44.58 -15.80
C CYS A 134 3.59 45.26 -14.46
N ALA A 135 2.87 46.32 -14.09
CA ALA A 135 3.09 46.96 -12.78
C ALA A 135 2.69 46.02 -11.63
N ARG A 136 1.48 45.46 -11.65
CA ARG A 136 1.00 44.45 -10.68
C ARG A 136 0.45 43.23 -11.43
N PRO A 137 1.31 42.26 -11.78
CA PRO A 137 0.92 41.06 -12.52
C PRO A 137 -0.27 40.31 -11.92
N ILE A 138 -0.23 39.99 -10.62
CA ILE A 138 -1.31 39.27 -9.93
C ILE A 138 -1.55 39.87 -8.56
N LYS A 139 -2.82 40.13 -8.26
CA LYS A 139 -3.32 40.45 -6.93
C LYS A 139 -4.45 39.48 -6.58
N ALA A 140 -4.37 38.77 -5.46
CA ALA A 140 -5.33 37.75 -5.07
C ALA A 140 -5.77 37.96 -3.62
N GLU A 141 -7.00 38.43 -3.42
CA GLU A 141 -7.58 38.75 -2.11
C GLU A 141 -8.50 37.65 -1.57
N GLY A 142 -9.07 36.83 -2.47
CA GLY A 142 -9.94 35.72 -2.11
C GLY A 142 -9.20 34.43 -1.73
N ARG A 143 -9.92 33.42 -1.23
CA ARG A 143 -9.29 32.21 -0.65
C ARG A 143 -9.11 31.07 -1.66
N ALA A 144 -8.15 30.19 -1.37
CA ALA A 144 -7.89 28.94 -2.07
C ALA A 144 -7.53 29.06 -3.56
N HIS A 145 -6.93 30.18 -3.97
CA HIS A 145 -6.53 30.37 -5.36
C HIS A 145 -5.37 29.48 -5.76
N THR A 146 -5.30 29.10 -7.04
CA THR A 146 -4.18 28.33 -7.58
C THR A 146 -3.53 29.05 -8.76
N VAL A 147 -2.23 29.37 -8.66
CA VAL A 147 -1.46 30.08 -9.68
C VAL A 147 -0.28 29.22 -10.13
N LEU A 148 -0.34 28.69 -11.35
CA LEU A 148 0.62 27.71 -11.86
C LEU A 148 1.28 28.09 -13.18
N PHE A 149 2.58 27.86 -13.28
CA PHE A 149 3.31 27.91 -14.56
C PHE A 149 3.22 29.25 -15.31
N CYS A 150 2.95 30.34 -14.61
CA CYS A 150 2.96 31.68 -15.18
C CYS A 150 4.39 32.20 -15.34
N THR A 151 4.61 33.05 -16.35
CA THR A 151 5.89 33.74 -16.57
C THR A 151 5.70 35.24 -16.38
N VAL A 152 6.49 35.86 -15.51
CA VAL A 152 6.54 37.30 -15.29
C VAL A 152 7.88 37.82 -15.77
N ARG A 153 7.89 38.81 -16.66
CA ARG A 153 9.13 39.36 -17.20
C ARG A 153 9.12 40.86 -17.40
N ASN A 154 10.30 41.49 -17.36
CA ASN A 154 10.49 42.93 -17.59
C ASN A 154 9.55 43.83 -16.78
N SER A 155 8.99 43.32 -15.68
CA SER A 155 7.95 43.96 -14.90
C SER A 155 8.59 44.71 -13.76
N ALA A 156 8.10 45.92 -13.49
CA ALA A 156 8.67 46.77 -12.47
C ALA A 156 7.62 47.24 -11.48
N PHE A 157 7.95 47.16 -10.19
CA PHE A 157 7.10 47.65 -9.10
C PHE A 157 7.95 48.48 -8.13
N LYS A 158 7.34 49.50 -7.51
CA LYS A 158 8.00 50.41 -6.58
C LYS A 158 7.16 50.58 -5.31
N GLY A 159 7.75 50.41 -4.13
CA GLY A 159 7.08 50.52 -2.81
C GLY A 159 6.68 49.16 -2.21
N ASP A 160 5.92 49.15 -1.11
CA ASP A 160 5.68 48.00 -0.19
C ASP A 160 4.82 46.82 -0.75
N GLY A 161 4.84 46.58 -2.05
CA GLY A 161 4.03 45.57 -2.74
C GLY A 161 4.83 44.42 -3.34
N ALA A 162 4.17 43.60 -4.16
CA ALA A 162 4.80 42.46 -4.82
C ALA A 162 4.33 42.30 -6.28
N LEU A 163 5.13 41.57 -7.08
CA LEU A 163 4.70 41.18 -8.43
C LEU A 163 3.48 40.25 -8.36
N PHE A 164 3.53 39.23 -7.49
CA PHE A 164 2.37 38.43 -7.07
C PHE A 164 2.02 38.76 -5.63
N GLU A 165 0.88 39.40 -5.40
CA GLU A 165 0.38 39.74 -4.07
C GLU A 165 -0.78 38.82 -3.71
N ILE A 166 -0.57 37.90 -2.77
CA ILE A 166 -1.54 36.86 -2.38
C ILE A 166 -1.96 37.09 -0.93
N ALA A 167 -3.05 37.81 -0.77
CA ALA A 167 -3.62 38.14 0.54
C ALA A 167 -4.65 37.13 1.04
N GLY A 168 -5.32 36.38 0.15
CA GLY A 168 -6.35 35.47 0.59
C GLY A 168 -5.84 34.06 0.98
N PRO A 169 -6.41 33.44 2.02
CA PRO A 169 -5.86 32.26 2.68
C PRO A 169 -5.98 30.98 1.84
N GLY A 170 -5.13 29.98 2.12
CA GLY A 170 -5.16 28.65 1.51
C GLY A 170 -4.73 28.60 0.03
N SER A 171 -4.09 29.65 -0.48
CA SER A 171 -3.74 29.78 -1.90
C SER A 171 -2.43 29.05 -2.25
N TYR A 172 -2.36 28.43 -3.42
CA TYR A 172 -1.20 27.69 -3.93
C TYR A 172 -0.54 28.38 -5.13
N ILE A 173 0.77 28.62 -5.05
CA ILE A 173 1.58 29.31 -6.06
C ILE A 173 2.74 28.38 -6.47
N GLY A 174 2.66 27.80 -7.67
CA GLY A 174 3.53 26.70 -8.08
C GLY A 174 4.19 26.84 -9.45
N GLY A 175 5.48 26.58 -9.57
CA GLY A 175 6.11 26.39 -10.89
C GLY A 175 6.22 27.65 -11.76
N ASN A 176 6.11 28.85 -11.18
CA ASN A 176 6.13 30.12 -11.93
C ASN A 176 7.57 30.57 -12.22
N ARG A 177 7.76 31.37 -13.28
CA ARG A 177 9.06 31.91 -13.71
C ARG A 177 9.05 33.43 -13.66
N PHE A 178 10.03 34.04 -13.00
CA PHE A 178 10.22 35.49 -12.94
C PHE A 178 11.55 35.82 -13.63
N ILE A 179 11.55 36.62 -14.69
CA ILE A 179 12.70 36.84 -15.57
C ILE A 179 12.90 38.35 -15.79
N ASP A 180 14.04 38.91 -15.40
CA ASP A 180 14.43 40.30 -15.69
C ASP A 180 13.43 41.35 -15.15
N ASN A 181 12.90 41.11 -13.95
CA ASN A 181 11.98 42.03 -13.28
C ASN A 181 12.74 42.99 -12.34
N ALA A 182 12.25 44.22 -12.18
CA ALA A 182 12.85 45.24 -11.33
C ALA A 182 11.87 45.69 -10.24
N ALA A 183 11.96 45.12 -9.03
CA ALA A 183 11.15 45.55 -7.89
C ALA A 183 12.01 46.35 -6.90
N ILE A 184 11.77 47.67 -6.85
CA ILE A 184 12.48 48.59 -5.96
C ILE A 184 11.66 48.68 -4.67
N ASP A 185 12.25 48.23 -3.55
CA ASP A 185 11.59 48.13 -2.23
C ASP A 185 10.37 47.16 -2.21
N ALA A 186 10.35 46.13 -3.06
CA ALA A 186 9.23 45.19 -3.25
C ALA A 186 9.66 43.71 -3.37
N ALA A 187 8.72 42.78 -3.17
CA ALA A 187 8.95 41.33 -3.28
C ALA A 187 8.49 40.74 -4.63
N ALA A 188 9.04 39.60 -5.04
CA ALA A 188 8.52 38.88 -6.22
C ALA A 188 7.17 38.21 -5.94
N ILE A 189 7.03 37.59 -4.77
CA ILE A 189 5.77 37.04 -4.27
C ILE A 189 5.56 37.60 -2.85
N SER A 190 4.34 37.98 -2.49
CA SER A 190 3.96 38.27 -1.10
C SER A 190 2.80 37.39 -0.70
N LEU A 191 2.92 36.71 0.44
CA LEU A 191 1.92 35.81 0.99
C LEU A 191 1.39 36.39 2.32
N ARG A 192 0.30 37.16 2.26
CA ARG A 192 -0.33 37.73 3.45
C ARG A 192 -1.47 36.85 4.01
N GLY A 193 -1.96 35.88 3.22
CA GLY A 193 -2.99 34.93 3.64
C GLY A 193 -2.47 33.75 4.46
N ARG A 194 -3.27 33.29 5.44
CA ARG A 194 -2.99 32.07 6.24
C ARG A 194 -3.03 30.81 5.35
N GLY A 195 -2.11 29.87 5.54
CA GLY A 195 -2.11 28.59 4.82
C GLY A 195 -1.74 28.68 3.33
N CYS A 196 -1.18 29.79 2.88
CA CYS A 196 -0.67 29.92 1.51
C CYS A 196 0.63 29.14 1.31
N VAL A 197 0.80 28.57 0.11
CA VAL A 197 1.96 27.74 -0.25
C VAL A 197 2.59 28.28 -1.53
N ALA A 198 3.90 28.59 -1.51
CA ALA A 198 4.65 28.97 -2.70
C ALA A 198 5.83 28.00 -2.94
N ARG A 199 5.72 27.16 -3.99
CA ARG A 199 6.70 26.09 -4.26
C ARG A 199 7.16 26.05 -5.71
N ASN A 200 8.40 25.67 -5.93
CA ASN A 200 9.00 25.43 -7.25
C ASN A 200 8.96 26.65 -8.18
N ASN A 201 8.93 27.87 -7.66
CA ASN A 201 9.05 29.07 -8.50
C ASN A 201 10.53 29.37 -8.76
N ILE A 202 10.82 29.94 -9.93
CA ILE A 202 12.18 30.19 -10.42
C ILE A 202 12.36 31.68 -10.70
N LEU A 203 13.40 32.29 -10.14
CA LEU A 203 13.81 33.67 -10.41
C LEU A 203 15.09 33.73 -11.24
N PHE A 204 15.05 34.48 -12.34
CA PHE A 204 16.17 34.88 -13.18
C PHE A 204 16.21 36.42 -13.21
N SER A 205 17.34 37.05 -12.87
CA SER A 205 17.50 38.52 -12.96
C SER A 205 18.76 38.87 -13.75
N SER A 206 18.68 39.85 -14.66
CA SER A 206 19.79 40.27 -15.52
C SER A 206 20.14 41.77 -15.46
N GLY A 207 19.87 42.50 -14.37
CA GLY A 207 20.13 43.96 -14.35
C GLY A 207 20.44 44.61 -12.98
N ASP A 208 21.05 45.80 -13.02
CA ASP A 208 21.59 46.60 -11.89
C ASP A 208 20.58 47.04 -10.81
N ALA A 209 19.28 46.90 -11.05
CA ALA A 209 18.22 47.19 -10.08
C ALA A 209 17.82 45.91 -9.33
N ALA A 210 18.65 45.50 -8.38
CA ALA A 210 18.40 44.31 -7.57
C ALA A 210 17.15 44.47 -6.69
N LEU A 211 16.35 43.40 -6.59
CA LEU A 211 15.25 43.27 -5.63
C LEU A 211 15.79 43.50 -4.21
N ARG A 212 15.28 44.50 -3.50
CA ARG A 212 15.72 44.79 -2.12
C ARG A 212 15.14 43.82 -1.09
N TYR A 213 13.94 43.30 -1.35
CA TYR A 213 13.31 42.21 -0.59
C TYR A 213 13.22 40.97 -1.49
N GLY A 214 13.88 39.88 -1.13
CA GLY A 214 13.86 38.64 -1.91
C GLY A 214 12.52 37.92 -1.87
N ILE A 215 12.40 36.94 -2.77
CA ILE A 215 11.35 35.94 -3.08
C ILE A 215 9.98 36.06 -2.37
N VAL A 216 9.89 36.06 -1.05
CA VAL A 216 8.61 36.07 -0.31
C VAL A 216 8.65 37.02 0.88
N SER A 217 7.71 37.97 0.94
CA SER A 217 7.32 38.68 2.17
C SER A 217 6.02 38.07 2.70
N ALA A 218 6.05 37.59 3.94
CA ALA A 218 4.89 37.08 4.67
C ALA A 218 4.64 37.92 5.91
N SER A 219 3.41 38.44 6.04
CA SER A 219 2.93 39.25 7.17
C SER A 219 1.52 38.78 7.52
N GLY A 220 1.27 38.37 8.76
CA GLY A 220 -0.08 38.01 9.24
C GLY A 220 -0.84 39.23 9.78
N PRO A 221 -2.17 39.32 9.62
CA PRO A 221 -2.97 40.36 10.29
C PRO A 221 -3.08 40.12 11.81
N GLU A 222 -3.10 41.20 12.58
CA GLU A 222 -3.01 41.28 14.05
C GLU A 222 -4.21 40.76 14.84
N ASP A 223 -5.34 40.37 14.24
CA ASP A 223 -6.55 40.05 15.00
C ASP A 223 -7.30 38.80 14.50
N HIS A 224 -7.62 37.93 15.47
CA HIS A 224 -8.68 36.91 15.54
C HIS A 224 -8.29 35.41 15.68
N GLN A 225 -9.08 34.76 16.55
CA GLN A 225 -8.94 33.44 17.20
C GLN A 225 -8.96 32.20 16.27
N PHE A 226 -8.52 31.08 16.86
CA PHE A 226 -8.11 29.77 16.34
C PHE A 226 -9.07 29.00 15.39
N ASP A 227 -8.47 28.21 14.47
CA ASP A 227 -8.95 26.86 14.11
C ASP A 227 -7.84 26.01 13.43
N SER A 228 -7.85 24.69 13.69
CA SER A 228 -6.78 23.73 13.42
C SER A 228 -6.81 23.12 12.00
N CYS A 229 -5.81 23.43 11.17
CA CYS A 229 -5.32 22.63 10.03
C CYS A 229 -3.90 23.14 9.70
N ILE A 230 -2.93 22.23 9.57
CA ILE A 230 -1.51 22.41 9.19
C ILE A 230 -1.14 23.86 8.84
N ASN A 231 -0.83 24.68 9.84
CA ASN A 231 -0.43 26.07 9.67
C ASN A 231 1.05 26.12 9.30
N GLN A 232 1.37 25.69 8.07
CA GLN A 232 2.69 25.88 7.47
C GLN A 232 2.55 26.70 6.20
N GLN A 233 3.00 27.95 6.25
CA GLN A 233 3.43 28.61 5.02
C GLN A 233 4.73 27.92 4.57
N ILE A 234 4.78 27.43 3.34
CA ILE A 234 5.93 26.69 2.82
C ILE A 234 6.46 27.41 1.58
N VAL A 235 7.68 27.92 1.70
CA VAL A 235 8.37 28.67 0.65
C VAL A 235 9.56 27.86 0.18
N ARG A 236 9.52 27.34 -1.06
CA ARG A 236 10.63 26.57 -1.66
C ARG A 236 10.89 26.96 -3.11
N ASN A 237 11.84 27.86 -3.36
CA ASN A 237 12.12 28.43 -4.68
C ASN A 237 13.61 28.37 -5.05
N ARG A 238 13.93 28.51 -6.36
CA ARG A 238 15.32 28.49 -6.90
C ARG A 238 15.74 29.88 -7.41
N LEU A 239 16.98 30.28 -7.10
CA LEU A 239 17.62 31.54 -7.55
C LEU A 239 18.81 31.23 -8.48
N HIS A 240 18.92 31.95 -9.60
CA HIS A 240 20.06 31.89 -10.52
C HIS A 240 20.86 33.20 -10.56
N SER A 241 22.15 33.14 -10.96
CA SER A 241 23.17 34.21 -10.95
C SER A 241 22.70 35.60 -11.41
N GLY A 242 23.08 36.65 -10.66
CA GLY A 242 22.75 38.06 -10.96
C GLY A 242 22.09 38.84 -9.80
N VAL A 243 21.87 38.19 -8.65
CA VAL A 243 21.22 38.78 -7.46
C VAL A 243 22.29 39.37 -6.53
N ARG A 244 22.34 40.71 -6.37
CA ARG A 244 23.28 41.36 -5.42
C ARG A 244 22.96 41.03 -3.98
N GLU A 245 21.71 41.21 -3.57
CA GLU A 245 21.24 40.90 -2.21
C GLU A 245 20.02 39.96 -2.27
N ALA A 246 20.08 38.82 -1.59
CA ALA A 246 18.93 37.96 -1.37
C ALA A 246 18.43 38.16 0.07
N PHE A 247 17.25 38.75 0.23
CA PHE A 247 16.65 39.05 1.52
C PHE A 247 15.41 38.16 1.75
N ILE A 248 15.40 37.30 2.77
CA ILE A 248 14.15 36.61 3.20
C ILE A 248 13.67 37.35 4.44
N HIS A 249 12.62 38.13 4.30
CA HIS A 249 12.00 38.88 5.40
C HIS A 249 10.68 38.24 5.79
N VAL A 250 10.56 37.90 7.07
CA VAL A 250 9.33 37.38 7.66
C VAL A 250 9.03 38.24 8.89
N GLU A 251 7.89 38.94 8.85
CA GLU A 251 7.37 39.70 9.99
C GLU A 251 6.15 38.96 10.55
N GLY A 252 6.20 38.61 11.84
CA GLY A 252 5.04 38.05 12.55
C GLY A 252 5.30 37.96 14.04
N GLU A 253 4.42 38.54 14.85
CA GLU A 253 4.45 38.36 16.31
C GLU A 253 4.15 36.88 16.67
N ARG A 254 4.78 36.40 17.74
CA ARG A 254 4.72 35.01 18.22
C ARG A 254 3.27 34.51 18.38
N HIS A 255 2.81 33.70 17.43
CA HIS A 255 1.67 32.80 17.62
C HIS A 255 1.85 31.49 16.84
N ASP A 256 2.08 30.39 17.59
CA ASP A 256 1.74 28.96 17.44
C ASP A 256 1.78 28.26 16.04
N GLY A 257 2.28 28.89 14.99
CA GLY A 257 2.41 28.34 13.64
C GLY A 257 3.87 28.24 13.18
N SER A 258 4.26 27.11 12.60
CA SER A 258 5.61 26.90 12.05
C SER A 258 5.69 27.37 10.59
N LEU A 259 6.35 28.49 10.30
CA LEU A 259 6.76 28.83 8.92
C LEU A 259 7.98 27.98 8.54
N VAL A 260 7.94 27.30 7.38
CA VAL A 260 9.06 26.49 6.87
C VAL A 260 9.53 27.05 5.54
N ALA A 261 10.60 27.85 5.57
CA ALA A 261 11.28 28.36 4.38
C ALA A 261 12.47 27.46 4.03
N ARG A 262 12.43 26.81 2.85
CA ARG A 262 13.55 26.04 2.27
C ARG A 262 13.88 26.48 0.85
N ASN A 263 14.75 27.46 0.69
CA ASN A 263 15.13 27.98 -0.62
C ASN A 263 16.51 27.45 -1.05
N THR A 264 16.69 27.22 -2.36
CA THR A 264 17.97 26.81 -2.95
C THR A 264 18.53 27.98 -3.76
N ILE A 265 19.73 28.43 -3.41
CA ILE A 265 20.42 29.52 -4.11
C ILE A 265 21.51 28.92 -4.99
N VAL A 266 21.45 29.17 -6.30
CA VAL A 266 22.40 28.64 -7.29
C VAL A 266 23.13 29.81 -7.98
N GLY A 267 24.36 30.11 -7.57
CA GLY A 267 25.20 31.18 -8.16
C GLY A 267 25.81 32.16 -7.15
N ALA A 268 26.60 33.12 -7.64
CA ALA A 268 27.23 34.16 -6.81
C ALA A 268 26.19 35.22 -6.40
N ALA A 269 25.92 35.32 -5.10
CA ALA A 269 25.21 36.45 -4.49
C ALA A 269 26.21 37.25 -3.66
N GLU A 270 26.15 38.59 -3.71
CA GLU A 270 27.08 39.46 -2.95
C GLU A 270 26.76 39.42 -1.44
N ALA A 271 25.49 39.27 -1.06
CA ALA A 271 25.06 39.02 0.33
C ALA A 271 23.74 38.25 0.43
N VAL A 272 23.62 37.38 1.44
CA VAL A 272 22.36 36.73 1.87
C VAL A 272 22.02 37.21 3.28
N ARG A 273 20.87 37.85 3.48
CA ARG A 273 20.36 38.22 4.80
C ARG A 273 19.05 37.49 5.09
N ILE A 274 18.99 36.84 6.24
CA ILE A 274 17.81 36.15 6.76
C ILE A 274 17.45 36.83 8.09
N SER A 275 16.31 37.50 8.16
CA SER A 275 15.75 38.02 9.42
C SER A 275 14.52 37.18 9.74
N ALA A 276 14.50 36.48 10.87
CA ALA A 276 13.36 35.70 11.30
C ALA A 276 13.26 35.77 12.82
N GLU A 277 12.24 36.45 13.35
CA GLU A 277 11.93 36.35 14.78
C GLU A 277 11.11 35.06 15.02
N GLY A 278 11.64 34.12 15.80
CA GLY A 278 10.90 32.96 16.30
C GLY A 278 10.53 31.85 15.29
N ILE A 279 11.26 31.69 14.18
CA ILE A 279 10.91 30.78 13.06
C ILE A 279 12.10 29.90 12.62
N SER A 280 11.83 28.65 12.20
CA SER A 280 12.84 27.71 11.67
C SER A 280 13.09 27.93 10.16
N VAL A 281 14.25 28.49 9.80
CA VAL A 281 14.70 28.69 8.41
C VAL A 281 15.85 27.73 8.07
N SER A 282 15.76 27.01 6.95
CA SER A 282 16.89 26.20 6.44
C SER A 282 17.14 26.52 4.98
N SER A 283 18.32 27.03 4.63
CA SER A 283 18.67 27.38 3.23
C SER A 283 19.94 26.65 2.80
N ASN A 284 19.93 26.11 1.57
CA ASN A 284 21.10 25.47 0.98
C ASN A 284 21.74 26.45 -0.03
N LEU A 285 22.97 26.87 0.26
CA LEU A 285 23.80 27.65 -0.67
C LEU A 285 24.63 26.71 -1.55
N VAL A 286 24.53 26.89 -2.86
CA VAL A 286 25.36 26.19 -3.85
C VAL A 286 26.05 27.26 -4.72
N GLY A 287 27.19 27.78 -4.26
CA GLY A 287 27.96 28.82 -4.97
C GLY A 287 29.03 29.53 -4.11
N ARG A 288 29.92 30.30 -4.76
CA ARG A 288 30.92 31.18 -4.11
C ARG A 288 30.26 32.45 -3.55
N THR A 289 30.48 32.77 -2.28
CA THR A 289 30.09 34.03 -1.64
C THR A 289 31.34 34.79 -1.19
N ASP A 290 31.50 36.04 -1.63
CA ASP A 290 32.67 36.88 -1.28
C ASP A 290 32.38 37.86 -0.10
N GLY A 291 31.29 37.68 0.66
CA GLY A 291 30.86 38.58 1.73
C GLY A 291 30.39 37.87 3.01
N TYR A 292 30.57 38.53 4.17
CA TYR A 292 30.24 38.05 5.52
C TYR A 292 28.75 37.72 5.69
N ALA A 293 28.43 36.54 6.23
CA ALA A 293 27.15 36.28 6.87
C ALA A 293 27.15 36.95 8.26
N SER A 294 26.31 37.97 8.48
CA SER A 294 26.12 38.58 9.81
C SER A 294 24.83 38.06 10.44
N VAL A 295 24.91 37.50 11.65
CA VAL A 295 23.78 37.09 12.48
C VAL A 295 23.62 38.12 13.61
N ASP A 296 22.38 38.53 13.90
CA ASP A 296 22.07 39.42 15.02
C ASP A 296 22.20 38.65 16.35
N PRO A 297 23.05 39.06 17.30
CA PRO A 297 23.43 38.24 18.45
C PRO A 297 22.39 38.08 19.57
N GLU A 298 21.18 38.66 19.49
CA GLU A 298 20.17 38.60 20.57
C GLU A 298 19.02 37.58 20.38
N ASP A 299 18.99 36.75 19.32
CA ASP A 299 17.94 35.74 19.10
C ASP A 299 18.41 34.28 19.41
N PRO A 300 17.80 33.56 20.37
CA PRO A 300 18.21 32.21 20.77
C PRO A 300 17.74 31.06 19.83
N ALA A 301 17.10 31.34 18.70
CA ALA A 301 16.60 30.31 17.78
C ALA A 301 17.52 30.07 16.55
N PHE A 302 18.77 29.61 16.75
CA PHE A 302 19.61 29.17 15.62
C PHE A 302 20.53 27.99 15.98
N LEU A 303 20.32 26.84 15.35
CA LEU A 303 21.29 25.73 15.28
C LEU A 303 21.21 25.12 13.88
N TRP A 304 22.38 24.96 13.26
CA TRP A 304 22.69 24.48 11.89
C TRP A 304 22.94 25.56 10.82
N LEU A 305 24.09 26.22 10.95
CA LEU A 305 24.93 26.58 9.81
C LEU A 305 25.98 25.45 9.67
N ALA A 306 25.93 24.67 8.60
CA ALA A 306 27.03 23.78 8.26
C ALA A 306 28.22 24.64 7.83
N ALA A 307 29.17 24.84 8.74
CA ALA A 307 30.46 25.42 8.39
C ALA A 307 31.13 24.49 7.36
N VAL A 308 31.22 24.94 6.12
CA VAL A 308 32.14 24.35 5.15
C VAL A 308 33.54 24.69 5.66
N ALA A 309 34.25 23.70 6.21
CA ALA A 309 35.64 23.88 6.59
C ALA A 309 36.45 24.37 5.36
N PRO A 310 37.39 25.31 5.52
CA PRO A 310 38.26 25.70 4.43
C PRO A 310 39.04 24.48 3.98
N VAL A 311 38.77 24.01 2.76
CA VAL A 311 39.54 22.94 2.13
C VAL A 311 40.94 23.48 1.87
N ASP A 312 41.94 22.81 2.43
CA ASP A 312 43.35 23.09 2.17
C ASP A 312 43.61 23.02 0.64
N PRO A 313 44.18 24.07 0.02
CA PRO A 313 44.41 24.11 -1.43
C PRO A 313 45.32 23.00 -1.97
N THR A 314 45.92 22.16 -1.13
CA THR A 314 46.68 20.99 -1.58
C THR A 314 45.89 19.68 -1.69
N ASP A 315 44.64 19.62 -1.21
CA ASP A 315 43.77 18.43 -1.25
C ASP A 315 42.59 18.58 -2.23
N ALA A 316 42.88 19.09 -3.45
CA ALA A 316 41.92 18.98 -4.54
C ALA A 316 41.69 17.48 -4.88
N PRO A 317 40.44 16.98 -4.90
CA PRO A 317 40.18 15.65 -5.42
C PRO A 317 40.60 15.65 -6.90
N LYS A 318 41.59 14.82 -7.21
CA LYS A 318 42.01 14.56 -8.59
C LYS A 318 40.76 14.19 -9.41
N PRO A 319 40.65 14.64 -10.67
CA PRO A 319 39.55 14.21 -11.52
C PRO A 319 39.54 12.68 -11.57
N TYR A 320 38.36 12.06 -11.45
CA TYR A 320 38.14 10.63 -11.65
C TYR A 320 38.46 10.26 -13.11
N ALA A 321 39.74 10.23 -13.45
CA ALA A 321 40.30 9.62 -14.64
C ALA A 321 40.56 8.15 -14.31
N GLY A 322 39.49 7.37 -14.32
CA GLY A 322 39.55 5.94 -14.04
C GLY A 322 38.31 5.25 -14.57
N ALA A 323 38.24 5.06 -15.90
CA ALA A 323 37.36 4.08 -16.49
C ALA A 323 37.66 2.71 -15.84
N ARG A 324 36.76 2.25 -14.97
CA ARG A 324 36.79 0.90 -14.38
C ARG A 324 35.85 -0.01 -15.18
N PRO A 325 36.18 -1.30 -15.30
CA PRO A 325 35.78 -2.10 -16.46
C PRO A 325 34.29 -2.44 -16.45
N ALA A 326 33.72 -2.46 -17.64
CA ALA A 326 32.36 -2.93 -17.92
C ALA A 326 32.13 -4.33 -17.33
N TRP A 327 30.92 -4.55 -16.83
CA TRP A 327 30.46 -5.84 -16.31
C TRP A 327 30.64 -6.96 -17.35
N PRO A 328 31.21 -8.13 -16.96
CA PRO A 328 31.36 -9.27 -17.84
C PRO A 328 30.06 -10.07 -17.89
N GLY A 329 29.12 -9.67 -18.74
CA GLY A 329 27.82 -10.37 -18.86
C GLY A 329 27.06 -10.24 -20.17
N LEU A 330 27.44 -9.33 -21.07
CA LEU A 330 26.88 -9.25 -22.42
C LEU A 330 28.00 -9.03 -23.45
N ALA A 331 28.81 -10.06 -23.66
CA ALA A 331 29.85 -10.09 -24.68
C ALA A 331 29.39 -10.91 -25.89
N SER A 332 28.28 -10.52 -26.53
CA SER A 332 27.96 -10.97 -27.90
C SER A 332 26.82 -10.16 -28.51
N ARG A 333 27.10 -8.95 -29.00
CA ARG A 333 26.45 -8.30 -30.17
C ARG A 333 27.18 -6.99 -30.49
N ASP A 334 27.79 -6.97 -31.67
CA ASP A 334 28.41 -5.87 -32.42
C ASP A 334 28.92 -4.61 -31.70
N ARG A 335 30.26 -4.54 -31.57
CA ARG A 335 31.05 -3.33 -31.22
C ARG A 335 31.05 -2.22 -32.30
N ALA A 336 30.11 -2.22 -33.26
CA ALA A 336 30.12 -1.28 -34.39
C ALA A 336 29.26 -0.01 -34.20
N LYS A 337 28.52 0.13 -33.09
CA LYS A 337 27.87 1.40 -32.69
C LYS A 337 28.01 1.59 -31.18
N LEU A 338 29.01 2.36 -30.73
CA LEU A 338 29.07 2.82 -29.35
C LEU A 338 27.93 3.82 -29.12
N ARG A 339 26.78 3.35 -28.65
CA ARG A 339 25.69 4.23 -28.18
C ARG A 339 26.12 4.85 -26.85
N HIS A 340 26.02 6.16 -26.73
CA HIS A 340 26.27 6.87 -25.48
C HIS A 340 24.95 7.03 -24.71
N ASN A 341 24.96 6.88 -23.39
CA ASN A 341 23.85 7.34 -22.55
C ASN A 341 23.85 8.87 -22.52
N LEU A 342 22.99 9.47 -23.34
CA LEU A 342 22.84 10.91 -23.53
C LEU A 342 22.20 11.58 -22.30
N ALA A 343 21.46 10.82 -21.50
CA ALA A 343 20.84 11.30 -20.26
C ALA A 343 21.81 11.31 -19.08
N LEU A 344 22.98 10.67 -19.18
CA LEU A 344 23.91 10.50 -18.06
C LEU A 344 24.30 11.86 -17.45
N GLY A 345 23.98 12.03 -16.16
CA GLY A 345 24.23 13.26 -15.39
C GLY A 345 23.39 14.47 -15.82
N ARG A 346 22.33 14.27 -16.62
CA ARG A 346 21.41 15.34 -17.04
C ARG A 346 20.27 15.50 -16.05
N ASP A 347 19.88 16.75 -15.83
CA ASP A 347 18.67 17.08 -15.10
C ASP A 347 17.43 16.64 -15.87
N TYR A 348 16.41 16.20 -15.14
CA TYR A 348 15.07 15.94 -15.67
C TYR A 348 14.00 16.67 -14.87
N LEU A 349 12.86 16.90 -15.52
CA LEU A 349 11.63 17.33 -14.87
C LEU A 349 10.69 16.13 -14.78
N TYR A 350 10.04 15.93 -13.65
CA TYR A 350 8.98 14.93 -13.52
C TYR A 350 7.66 15.61 -13.17
N PHE A 351 6.55 14.98 -13.56
CA PHE A 351 5.20 15.47 -13.30
C PHE A 351 4.47 14.44 -12.42
N GLY A 352 4.16 14.83 -11.18
CA GLY A 352 3.68 13.93 -10.11
C GLY A 352 4.79 13.63 -9.10
N PRO A 353 4.72 14.13 -7.85
CA PRO A 353 5.77 13.90 -6.86
C PRO A 353 5.86 12.42 -6.46
N PRO A 354 7.07 11.89 -6.20
CA PRO A 354 7.23 10.60 -5.52
C PRO A 354 6.49 10.64 -4.18
N SER A 355 5.88 9.53 -3.79
CA SER A 355 4.92 9.54 -2.69
C SER A 355 5.53 9.33 -1.31
N HIS A 356 6.85 9.13 -1.24
CA HIS A 356 7.58 9.14 0.02
C HIS A 356 7.88 10.59 0.42
N GLY A 357 6.95 11.16 1.18
CA GLY A 357 6.80 12.59 1.46
C GLY A 357 7.87 13.29 2.31
N ASP A 358 9.14 12.85 2.33
CA ASP A 358 10.16 13.52 3.16
C ASP A 358 11.54 13.73 2.51
N ARG A 359 11.79 13.29 1.27
CA ARG A 359 13.15 13.39 0.67
C ARG A 359 13.12 13.73 -0.83
N ASP A 360 13.83 14.78 -1.20
CA ASP A 360 14.04 15.18 -2.60
C ASP A 360 14.91 14.12 -3.29
N LEU A 361 14.40 13.49 -4.34
CA LEU A 361 15.26 12.74 -5.27
C LEU A 361 16.30 13.70 -5.83
N HIS A 362 17.58 13.28 -5.86
CA HIS A 362 18.59 14.08 -6.54
C HIS A 362 18.16 14.23 -8.02
N PRO A 363 18.25 15.42 -8.66
CA PRO A 363 17.76 15.68 -10.02
C PRO A 363 18.37 14.82 -11.13
N SER A 364 19.34 13.97 -10.79
CA SER A 364 20.02 13.05 -11.69
C SER A 364 19.83 11.58 -11.31
N CYS A 365 19.13 11.22 -10.23
CA CYS A 365 19.13 9.84 -9.72
C CYS A 365 18.44 8.82 -10.64
N LEU A 366 17.64 9.29 -11.60
CA LEU A 366 17.07 8.45 -12.66
C LEU A 366 17.91 8.49 -13.95
N ALA A 367 19.07 9.12 -13.95
CA ALA A 367 19.98 9.16 -15.09
C ALA A 367 21.45 9.34 -14.63
N ASP A 368 21.86 8.74 -13.51
CA ASP A 368 23.22 8.87 -12.98
C ASP A 368 24.12 7.70 -13.39
N GLY A 369 23.59 6.77 -14.19
CA GLY A 369 24.28 5.57 -14.64
C GLY A 369 24.31 4.46 -13.60
N TYR A 370 23.58 4.60 -12.49
CA TYR A 370 23.53 3.61 -11.43
C TYR A 370 22.16 2.92 -11.38
N ALA A 371 22.15 1.60 -11.61
CA ALA A 371 20.97 0.77 -11.40
C ALA A 371 20.96 0.22 -9.96
N PRO A 372 20.09 0.72 -9.06
CA PRO A 372 20.14 0.33 -7.66
C PRO A 372 19.78 -1.14 -7.42
N LYS A 373 20.48 -1.82 -6.52
CA LYS A 373 20.32 -3.28 -6.32
C LYS A 373 19.12 -3.67 -5.45
N LYS A 374 18.57 -2.74 -4.66
CA LYS A 374 17.50 -3.01 -3.68
C LYS A 374 16.41 -1.96 -3.75
N MET A 375 15.17 -2.38 -4.00
CA MET A 375 13.99 -1.50 -4.09
C MET A 375 13.82 -0.59 -2.86
N TRP A 376 14.32 -1.05 -1.70
CA TRP A 376 14.31 -0.33 -0.42
C TRP A 376 15.58 -0.67 0.39
N GLY A 377 16.41 0.33 0.69
CA GLY A 377 17.63 0.14 1.48
C GLY A 377 18.54 1.38 1.50
N HIS A 378 18.40 2.19 2.54
CA HIS A 378 18.94 3.55 2.71
C HIS A 378 20.46 3.76 2.80
N GLN A 379 21.32 2.89 2.27
CA GLN A 379 22.73 2.96 2.68
C GLN A 379 23.62 3.98 1.95
N ASP A 380 23.40 4.37 0.68
CA ASP A 380 24.47 5.12 -0.03
C ASP A 380 23.98 6.23 -1.01
N GLY A 381 22.76 6.76 -0.87
CA GLY A 381 22.26 7.81 -1.77
C GLY A 381 21.87 7.33 -3.17
N THR A 382 21.78 6.02 -3.35
CA THR A 382 21.42 5.34 -4.60
C THR A 382 20.03 4.71 -4.53
N ASP A 383 19.03 5.45 -4.07
CA ASP A 383 17.69 4.92 -3.80
C ASP A 383 16.78 4.94 -5.04
N PHE A 384 15.82 4.01 -5.11
CA PHE A 384 14.78 4.01 -6.15
C PHE A 384 13.80 5.16 -5.95
N ALA A 385 13.28 5.70 -7.05
CA ALA A 385 12.15 6.60 -7.00
C ALA A 385 10.85 5.79 -6.94
N GLY A 386 10.07 5.96 -5.87
CA GLY A 386 8.79 5.29 -5.65
C GLY A 386 7.60 6.25 -5.77
N TRP A 387 6.63 5.92 -6.61
CA TRP A 387 5.36 6.65 -6.72
C TRP A 387 4.21 5.78 -6.25
N HIS A 388 3.38 6.35 -5.37
CA HIS A 388 2.10 5.80 -4.93
C HIS A 388 0.99 6.43 -5.78
N MET A 389 0.37 5.62 -6.61
CA MET A 389 -0.56 6.06 -7.65
C MET A 389 -2.02 5.91 -7.16
N ASN A 390 -2.35 6.49 -6.00
CA ASN A 390 -3.69 6.39 -5.39
C ASN A 390 -4.71 7.42 -5.93
N GLY A 391 -4.62 7.78 -7.21
CA GLY A 391 -5.51 8.74 -7.87
C GLY A 391 -5.90 8.29 -9.28
N MET A 392 -6.87 8.97 -9.91
CA MET A 392 -7.41 8.60 -11.24
C MET A 392 -6.40 8.69 -12.40
N ASP A 393 -5.17 9.15 -12.17
CA ASP A 393 -4.16 9.29 -13.22
C ASP A 393 -2.95 8.37 -12.96
N ASN A 394 -2.99 7.16 -13.54
CA ASN A 394 -1.97 6.11 -13.46
C ASN A 394 -0.74 6.38 -14.36
N ARG A 395 -0.37 7.65 -14.52
CA ARG A 395 0.72 8.09 -15.40
C ARG A 395 1.74 8.94 -14.65
N LEU A 396 3.01 8.66 -14.90
CA LEU A 396 4.13 9.50 -14.50
C LEU A 396 4.81 10.02 -15.78
N TYR A 397 5.13 11.31 -15.80
CA TYR A 397 5.86 11.90 -16.91
C TYR A 397 7.28 12.28 -16.45
N VAL A 398 8.30 11.92 -17.23
CA VAL A 398 9.71 12.26 -16.98
C VAL A 398 10.30 12.90 -18.23
N ARG A 399 10.82 14.11 -18.13
CA ARG A 399 11.29 14.92 -19.25
C ARG A 399 12.76 15.28 -19.09
N PHE A 400 13.58 14.82 -20.01
CA PHE A 400 15.01 15.13 -20.10
C PHE A 400 15.28 16.28 -21.07
N ASP A 401 16.23 17.16 -20.72
CA ASP A 401 16.88 18.09 -21.66
C ASP A 401 18.32 17.60 -21.91
N LEU A 402 18.59 17.10 -23.11
CA LEU A 402 19.91 16.59 -23.51
C LEU A 402 20.93 17.73 -23.77
N GLY A 403 20.48 18.99 -23.68
CA GLY A 403 21.27 20.22 -23.89
C GLY A 403 21.41 20.62 -25.36
N ARG A 404 21.26 19.68 -26.28
CA ARG A 404 21.30 19.88 -27.75
C ARG A 404 20.54 18.77 -28.46
N PRO A 405 20.14 18.96 -29.74
CA PRO A 405 19.57 17.88 -30.54
C PRO A 405 20.55 16.69 -30.66
N CYS A 406 20.06 15.48 -30.40
CA CYS A 406 20.81 14.24 -30.52
C CYS A 406 20.01 13.21 -31.34
N ASP A 407 20.71 12.28 -31.98
CA ASP A 407 20.08 11.09 -32.57
C ASP A 407 19.87 10.08 -31.43
N ILE A 408 18.64 9.63 -31.25
CA ILE A 408 18.17 8.74 -30.17
C ILE A 408 17.86 7.39 -30.82
N ASP A 409 18.69 6.40 -30.51
CA ASP A 409 18.58 5.04 -31.06
C ASP A 409 17.71 4.13 -30.18
N ALA A 410 17.79 4.31 -28.86
CA ALA A 410 17.09 3.47 -27.90
C ALA A 410 16.82 4.19 -26.57
N VAL A 411 15.84 3.69 -25.81
CA VAL A 411 15.61 4.07 -24.40
C VAL A 411 15.54 2.81 -23.56
N ARG A 412 16.27 2.80 -22.43
CA ARG A 412 16.24 1.73 -21.43
C ARG A 412 15.67 2.22 -20.12
N VAL A 413 14.91 1.37 -19.45
CA VAL A 413 14.29 1.63 -18.16
C VAL A 413 14.65 0.51 -17.20
N TYR A 414 15.26 0.86 -16.08
CA TYR A 414 15.49 -0.05 -14.98
C TYR A 414 14.34 0.05 -13.97
N ALA A 415 13.61 -1.04 -13.79
CA ALA A 415 12.51 -1.14 -12.84
C ALA A 415 12.62 -2.43 -12.02
N PRO A 416 12.51 -2.35 -10.68
CA PRO A 416 12.45 -3.53 -9.83
C PRO A 416 11.02 -4.08 -9.78
N HIS A 417 10.87 -5.39 -9.71
CA HIS A 417 9.61 -6.08 -9.47
C HIS A 417 9.66 -6.82 -8.13
N GLN A 418 8.80 -6.47 -7.18
CA GLN A 418 8.70 -7.19 -5.91
C GLN A 418 7.23 -7.37 -5.47
N HIS A 419 6.82 -8.63 -5.30
CA HIS A 419 5.46 -8.97 -4.85
C HIS A 419 5.16 -8.50 -3.42
N VAL A 420 6.18 -8.42 -2.55
CA VAL A 420 6.01 -8.13 -1.11
C VAL A 420 5.44 -6.73 -0.87
N TRP A 421 5.76 -5.76 -1.74
CA TRP A 421 5.44 -4.35 -1.51
C TRP A 421 4.38 -3.80 -2.47
N ARG A 422 3.72 -4.67 -3.26
CA ARG A 422 2.79 -4.27 -4.34
C ARG A 422 3.42 -3.22 -5.28
N ALA A 423 4.74 -3.30 -5.46
CA ALA A 423 5.49 -2.40 -6.32
C ALA A 423 5.70 -3.09 -7.67
N GLY A 424 4.98 -2.57 -8.66
CA GLY A 424 4.98 -3.07 -10.02
C GLY A 424 6.05 -2.45 -10.89
N MET A 425 6.38 -3.16 -11.96
CA MET A 425 7.06 -2.55 -13.10
C MET A 425 6.07 -1.68 -13.86
N PRO A 426 6.53 -0.64 -14.58
CA PRO A 426 5.70 0.05 -15.56
C PRO A 426 5.14 -0.96 -16.57
N LEU A 427 3.84 -0.86 -16.86
CA LEU A 427 3.23 -1.61 -17.97
C LEU A 427 3.84 -1.20 -19.31
N GLN A 428 4.10 0.10 -19.45
CA GLN A 428 4.54 0.72 -20.69
C GLN A 428 5.24 2.03 -20.38
N VAL A 429 6.28 2.37 -21.14
CA VAL A 429 6.90 3.70 -21.13
C VAL A 429 6.93 4.24 -22.56
N ASP A 430 6.09 5.23 -22.86
CA ASP A 430 6.09 5.90 -24.16
C ASP A 430 7.23 6.91 -24.23
N VAL A 431 7.99 6.85 -25.30
CA VAL A 431 9.09 7.77 -25.60
C VAL A 431 8.60 8.78 -26.63
N SER A 432 8.71 10.07 -26.30
CA SER A 432 8.44 11.16 -27.23
C SER A 432 9.60 12.16 -27.26
N VAL A 433 9.88 12.76 -28.42
CA VAL A 433 11.03 13.66 -28.61
C VAL A 433 10.60 15.04 -29.11
N SER A 434 11.35 16.08 -28.74
CA SER A 434 11.13 17.46 -29.18
C SER A 434 12.45 18.22 -29.37
N ASN A 435 12.49 19.22 -30.23
CA ASN A 435 13.61 20.18 -30.32
C ASN A 435 13.32 21.50 -29.60
N ASP A 436 12.04 21.82 -29.36
CA ASP A 436 11.59 23.15 -28.91
C ASP A 436 10.91 23.11 -27.54
N ASP A 437 10.84 21.94 -26.91
CA ASP A 437 10.18 21.69 -25.60
C ASP A 437 8.68 22.00 -25.59
N ARG A 438 8.08 22.25 -26.77
CA ARG A 438 6.68 22.64 -26.91
C ARG A 438 5.89 21.56 -27.62
N ARG A 439 6.49 20.96 -28.65
CA ARG A 439 5.86 19.97 -29.52
C ARG A 439 6.65 18.68 -29.49
N PHE A 440 6.03 17.64 -28.94
CA PHE A 440 6.60 16.31 -28.82
C PHE A 440 6.02 15.39 -29.89
N ARG A 441 6.87 14.57 -30.49
CA ARG A 441 6.46 13.48 -31.38
C ARG A 441 6.78 12.16 -30.72
N TYR A 442 5.82 11.26 -30.74
CA TYR A 442 6.00 9.90 -30.29
C TYR A 442 7.05 9.18 -31.15
N ALA A 443 8.02 8.55 -30.51
CA ALA A 443 9.15 7.85 -31.12
C ALA A 443 9.06 6.33 -30.97
N GLY A 444 8.38 5.84 -29.93
CA GLY A 444 8.20 4.41 -29.65
C GLY A 444 7.82 4.17 -28.19
N SER A 445 7.66 2.91 -27.79
CA SER A 445 7.38 2.54 -26.39
C SER A 445 8.27 1.40 -25.93
N VAL A 446 8.74 1.51 -24.70
CA VAL A 446 9.27 0.37 -23.96
C VAL A 446 8.07 -0.37 -23.39
N LEU A 447 7.77 -1.53 -23.97
CA LEU A 447 6.85 -2.48 -23.35
C LEU A 447 7.65 -3.30 -22.36
N SER A 448 7.15 -3.48 -21.14
CA SER A 448 7.66 -4.59 -20.34
C SER A 448 7.25 -5.86 -21.08
N ASP A 449 8.22 -6.65 -21.56
CA ASP A 449 7.92 -8.00 -22.03
C ASP A 449 7.18 -8.78 -20.92
N LEU A 450 6.51 -9.87 -21.32
CA LEU A 450 5.81 -10.85 -20.47
C LEU A 450 6.44 -11.04 -19.06
N PRO A 451 5.63 -11.38 -18.04
CA PRO A 451 5.98 -11.28 -16.63
C PRO A 451 7.33 -11.89 -16.28
N GLN A 452 8.16 -11.05 -15.69
CA GLN A 452 9.42 -11.45 -15.10
C GLN A 452 9.21 -11.84 -13.62
N PRO A 453 9.98 -12.80 -13.05
CA PRO A 453 9.92 -13.12 -11.62
C PRO A 453 10.26 -11.92 -10.73
N PRO A 454 10.19 -12.02 -9.40
CA PRO A 454 10.76 -10.99 -8.53
C PRO A 454 12.24 -10.77 -8.84
N GLY A 455 12.62 -9.53 -9.10
CA GLY A 455 13.97 -9.22 -9.57
C GLY A 455 14.08 -7.78 -10.03
N ASN A 456 15.25 -7.44 -10.55
CA ASN A 456 15.48 -6.13 -11.13
C ASN A 456 15.73 -6.27 -12.62
N TYR A 457 15.02 -5.49 -13.43
CA TYR A 457 14.97 -5.69 -14.87
C TYR A 457 15.27 -4.41 -15.61
N TRP A 458 15.99 -4.58 -16.71
CA TRP A 458 16.15 -3.58 -17.74
C TRP A 458 15.20 -3.91 -18.88
N ASN A 459 14.32 -2.98 -19.23
CA ASN A 459 13.52 -3.05 -20.45
C ASN A 459 14.05 -2.02 -21.44
N GLU A 460 14.04 -2.34 -22.72
CA GLU A 460 14.60 -1.52 -23.77
C GLU A 460 13.66 -1.43 -24.96
N VAL A 461 13.56 -0.24 -25.56
CA VAL A 461 13.08 -0.08 -26.93
C VAL A 461 14.26 0.36 -27.80
N GLU A 462 14.56 -0.41 -28.84
CA GLU A 462 15.60 -0.10 -29.82
C GLU A 462 15.00 0.37 -31.15
N GLY A 463 15.83 1.00 -31.98
CA GLY A 463 15.46 1.34 -33.35
C GLY A 463 14.48 2.51 -33.44
N LEU A 464 14.51 3.41 -32.46
CA LEU A 464 13.63 4.59 -32.43
C LEU A 464 13.86 5.54 -33.62
N ASP A 465 15.08 5.56 -34.19
CA ASP A 465 15.52 6.45 -35.29
C ASP A 465 14.97 7.88 -35.15
N ALA A 466 15.01 8.40 -33.92
CA ALA A 466 14.38 9.65 -33.54
C ALA A 466 15.45 10.73 -33.29
N ARG A 467 15.14 11.99 -33.57
CA ARG A 467 16.05 13.11 -33.29
C ARG A 467 15.36 14.20 -32.47
N GLY A 468 15.96 14.56 -31.34
CA GLY A 468 15.40 15.55 -30.41
C GLY A 468 16.42 16.08 -29.40
N ARG A 469 16.19 17.28 -28.87
CA ARG A 469 16.89 17.82 -27.69
C ARG A 469 16.22 17.39 -26.40
N TYR A 470 14.90 17.34 -26.40
CA TYR A 470 14.08 17.00 -25.26
C TYR A 470 13.49 15.61 -25.47
N VAL A 471 13.47 14.80 -24.41
CA VAL A 471 12.85 13.47 -24.40
C VAL A 471 11.83 13.44 -23.28
N LEU A 472 10.58 13.11 -23.60
CA LEU A 472 9.49 12.92 -22.67
C LEU A 472 9.16 11.44 -22.60
N LEU A 473 9.25 10.88 -21.40
CA LEU A 473 8.86 9.52 -21.06
C LEU A 473 7.50 9.56 -20.35
N THR A 474 6.49 8.90 -20.90
CA THR A 474 5.19 8.70 -20.23
C THR A 474 5.13 7.28 -19.71
N VAL A 475 5.25 7.12 -18.41
CA VAL A 475 5.27 5.85 -17.69
C VAL A 475 3.86 5.50 -17.25
N TYR A 476 3.35 4.34 -17.67
CA TYR A 476 2.03 3.81 -17.32
C TYR A 476 2.18 2.69 -16.28
N THR A 477 1.35 2.71 -15.24
CA THR A 477 1.47 1.79 -14.10
C THR A 477 0.10 1.21 -13.69
N ASP A 478 0.01 -0.08 -13.39
CA ASP A 478 -1.21 -0.75 -12.88
C ASP A 478 -1.19 -1.01 -11.36
N TRP A 479 -0.12 -0.64 -10.67
CA TRP A 479 0.05 -0.93 -9.26
C TRP A 479 -0.12 0.31 -8.40
N SER A 480 -0.56 0.09 -7.16
CA SER A 480 -0.60 1.12 -6.12
C SER A 480 0.77 1.77 -5.92
N TYR A 481 1.87 1.03 -6.19
CA TYR A 481 3.23 1.53 -6.15
C TYR A 481 3.99 1.19 -7.43
N SER A 482 4.79 2.13 -7.96
CA SER A 482 5.75 1.86 -9.03
C SER A 482 7.13 2.35 -8.66
N GLY A 483 8.13 1.47 -8.82
CA GLY A 483 9.54 1.79 -8.60
C GLY A 483 10.25 2.02 -9.93
N LEU A 484 10.95 3.14 -10.08
CA LEU A 484 11.88 3.38 -11.18
C LEU A 484 13.26 3.63 -10.61
N GLY A 485 14.27 2.99 -11.17
CA GLY A 485 15.65 3.17 -10.72
C GLY A 485 16.51 4.01 -11.66
N GLU A 486 16.52 3.72 -12.96
CA GLU A 486 17.41 4.39 -13.92
C GLU A 486 16.79 4.45 -15.33
N PHE A 487 17.01 5.55 -16.05
CA PHE A 487 16.72 5.73 -17.46
C PHE A 487 17.99 5.95 -18.25
N GLU A 488 18.21 5.15 -19.30
CA GLU A 488 19.27 5.41 -20.27
C GLU A 488 18.65 5.86 -21.60
N ILE A 489 19.02 7.05 -22.06
CA ILE A 489 18.68 7.51 -23.41
C ILE A 489 19.89 7.25 -24.30
N LEU A 490 19.86 6.18 -25.08
CA LEU A 490 21.00 5.72 -25.85
C LEU A 490 20.98 6.30 -27.25
N GLY A 491 22.10 6.89 -27.67
CA GLY A 491 22.19 7.49 -28.99
C GLY A 491 23.55 8.08 -29.31
N THR A 492 23.59 8.96 -30.32
CA THR A 492 24.82 9.65 -30.74
C THR A 492 24.63 11.16 -30.75
N VAL A 493 25.68 11.86 -30.33
CA VAL A 493 25.76 13.32 -30.47
C VAL A 493 26.07 13.63 -31.92
N THR A 494 25.19 14.37 -32.58
CA THR A 494 25.45 14.90 -33.91
C THR A 494 25.97 16.33 -33.85
N THR A 495 26.83 16.71 -34.78
CA THR A 495 27.42 18.06 -34.88
C THR A 495 26.82 18.90 -36.00
N ASP A 496 25.80 18.39 -36.72
CA ASP A 496 25.14 19.12 -37.79
C ASP A 496 23.78 19.66 -37.36
N ASP A 497 23.31 20.72 -38.03
CA ASP A 497 22.00 21.33 -37.82
C ASP A 497 20.90 20.67 -38.67
N ARG A 498 21.02 19.36 -38.99
CA ARG A 498 19.98 18.70 -39.81
C ARG A 498 18.62 18.76 -39.08
N PRO A 499 17.53 18.98 -39.84
CA PRO A 499 16.19 18.90 -39.28
C PRO A 499 15.95 17.50 -38.70
N PRO A 500 15.11 17.39 -37.66
CA PRO A 500 14.87 16.12 -36.99
C PRO A 500 14.30 15.09 -37.97
N ARG A 501 14.86 13.87 -37.95
CA ARG A 501 14.27 12.70 -38.60
C ARG A 501 13.10 12.26 -37.74
N LEU A 502 11.89 12.39 -38.28
CA LEU A 502 10.65 12.17 -37.54
C LEU A 502 9.70 11.37 -38.43
N SER A 503 9.69 10.05 -38.29
CA SER A 503 8.58 9.19 -38.71
C SER A 503 7.61 9.07 -37.53
N GLY A 504 6.35 9.44 -37.73
CA GLY A 504 5.34 9.39 -36.66
C GLY A 504 4.19 10.38 -36.85
N PRO A 505 3.11 10.25 -36.07
CA PRO A 505 1.92 11.11 -36.16
C PRO A 505 2.22 12.59 -35.86
N VAL A 506 1.21 13.44 -36.10
CA VAL A 506 1.27 14.91 -35.93
C VAL A 506 1.86 15.26 -34.55
N PRO A 507 2.87 16.17 -34.47
CA PRO A 507 3.42 16.62 -33.19
C PRO A 507 2.33 17.17 -32.27
N ARG A 508 2.30 16.69 -31.02
CA ARG A 508 1.38 17.13 -29.97
C ARG A 508 2.07 18.11 -29.04
N THR A 509 1.31 19.05 -28.48
CA THR A 509 1.84 19.94 -27.46
C THR A 509 2.02 19.23 -26.11
N LEU A 510 2.91 19.74 -25.25
CA LEU A 510 3.05 19.19 -23.90
C LEU A 510 1.73 19.25 -23.12
N ASP A 511 0.95 20.32 -23.27
CA ASP A 511 -0.36 20.45 -22.63
C ASP A 511 -1.40 19.48 -23.21
N GLU A 512 -1.33 19.13 -24.51
CA GLU A 512 -2.16 18.06 -25.08
C GLU A 512 -1.82 16.69 -24.48
N ILE A 513 -0.52 16.37 -24.36
CA ILE A 513 -0.07 15.10 -23.78
C ILE A 513 -0.43 15.00 -22.29
N LEU A 514 -0.28 16.09 -21.54
CA LEU A 514 -0.63 16.15 -20.11
C LEU A 514 -2.13 16.31 -19.85
N GLY A 515 -2.88 16.88 -20.81
CA GLY A 515 -4.30 17.20 -20.71
C GLY A 515 -5.24 16.16 -21.31
N GLU A 516 -4.71 15.19 -22.07
CA GLU A 516 -5.42 13.96 -22.38
C GLU A 516 -5.80 13.28 -21.05
N GLY A 517 -7.06 13.41 -20.63
CA GLY A 517 -7.64 12.49 -19.66
C GLY A 517 -7.45 11.05 -20.16
N PRO A 518 -7.49 10.04 -19.29
CA PRO A 518 -7.24 8.66 -19.69
C PRO A 518 -8.13 8.35 -20.90
N ASP A 519 -7.50 8.12 -22.06
CA ASP A 519 -8.22 7.68 -23.25
C ASP A 519 -8.87 6.35 -22.84
N GLN A 520 -10.18 6.39 -22.55
CA GLN A 520 -10.91 5.26 -22.01
C GLN A 520 -10.90 4.07 -22.99
N SER A 521 -10.55 4.30 -24.26
CA SER A 521 -10.37 3.22 -25.24
C SER A 521 -9.08 2.42 -25.00
N ARG A 522 -8.00 3.05 -24.50
CA ARG A 522 -6.75 2.38 -24.11
C ARG A 522 -6.76 1.88 -22.66
N PHE A 523 -7.46 2.56 -21.75
CA PHE A 523 -7.58 2.14 -20.35
C PHE A 523 -8.58 0.99 -20.09
N ARG A 524 -9.54 0.73 -21.01
CA ARG A 524 -10.34 -0.51 -20.94
C ARG A 524 -9.49 -1.78 -21.00
N LEU A 525 -8.23 -1.67 -21.45
CA LEU A 525 -7.29 -2.78 -21.52
C LEU A 525 -6.46 -2.98 -20.25
N SER A 526 -6.39 -2.05 -19.28
CA SER A 526 -5.54 -2.22 -18.09
C SER A 526 -6.25 -2.91 -16.92
N ASP A 527 -7.51 -2.57 -16.64
CA ASP A 527 -8.29 -3.22 -15.56
C ASP A 527 -8.75 -4.62 -15.98
N VAL A 528 -9.10 -4.76 -17.27
CA VAL A 528 -9.28 -6.07 -17.89
C VAL A 528 -7.92 -6.76 -17.97
N GLY A 529 -6.86 -6.03 -18.34
CA GLY A 529 -5.48 -6.51 -18.55
C GLY A 529 -4.79 -7.09 -17.33
N ALA A 530 -4.90 -6.52 -16.14
CA ALA A 530 -4.24 -7.08 -14.95
C ALA A 530 -4.89 -8.40 -14.51
N ALA A 531 -6.22 -8.44 -14.44
CA ALA A 531 -6.97 -9.67 -14.17
C ALA A 531 -6.79 -10.71 -15.30
N TYR A 532 -6.69 -10.24 -16.54
CA TYR A 532 -6.44 -11.05 -17.72
C TYR A 532 -5.02 -11.61 -17.76
N MET A 533 -4.00 -10.81 -17.50
CA MET A 533 -2.60 -11.24 -17.42
C MET A 533 -2.41 -12.16 -16.23
N GLY A 534 -3.12 -11.94 -15.11
CA GLY A 534 -3.18 -12.89 -14.00
C GLY A 534 -3.76 -14.26 -14.41
N ARG A 535 -4.83 -14.27 -15.21
CA ARG A 535 -5.42 -15.50 -15.78
C ARG A 535 -4.53 -16.17 -16.82
N TYR A 536 -3.99 -15.43 -17.76
CA TYR A 536 -3.05 -15.93 -18.76
C TYR A 536 -1.81 -16.54 -18.08
N ARG A 537 -1.23 -15.85 -17.07
CA ARG A 537 -0.14 -16.38 -16.22
C ARG A 537 -0.52 -17.71 -15.58
N LYS A 538 -1.73 -17.80 -15.01
CA LYS A 538 -2.25 -19.03 -14.42
C LYS A 538 -2.28 -20.14 -15.46
N ASN A 539 -2.89 -19.89 -16.61
CA ASN A 539 -3.11 -20.91 -17.63
C ASN A 539 -1.79 -21.36 -18.29
N VAL A 540 -0.81 -20.47 -18.47
CA VAL A 540 0.55 -20.83 -18.92
C VAL A 540 1.27 -21.72 -17.89
N THR A 541 1.20 -21.36 -16.61
CA THR A 541 1.84 -22.13 -15.53
C THR A 541 1.21 -23.52 -15.40
N GLU A 542 -0.12 -23.58 -15.49
CA GLU A 542 -0.91 -24.81 -15.44
C GLU A 542 -0.61 -25.71 -16.65
N LEU A 543 -0.57 -25.16 -17.86
CA LEU A 543 -0.14 -25.88 -19.06
C LEU A 543 1.26 -26.49 -18.90
N ALA A 544 2.22 -25.69 -18.44
CA ALA A 544 3.60 -26.13 -18.26
C ALA A 544 3.72 -27.22 -17.18
N ALA A 545 2.90 -27.17 -16.13
CA ALA A 545 2.83 -28.20 -15.10
C ALA A 545 2.28 -29.52 -15.68
N VAL A 546 1.18 -29.45 -16.42
CA VAL A 546 0.56 -30.63 -17.06
C VAL A 546 1.50 -31.25 -18.11
N GLU A 547 2.15 -30.43 -18.93
CA GLU A 547 3.12 -30.90 -19.92
C GLU A 547 4.31 -31.61 -19.28
N ARG A 548 4.90 -31.00 -18.24
CA ARG A 548 5.99 -31.61 -17.47
C ARG A 548 5.54 -32.95 -16.89
N LYS A 549 4.32 -33.02 -16.37
CA LYS A 549 3.78 -34.27 -15.82
C LYS A 549 3.59 -35.34 -16.89
N ALA A 550 3.11 -34.96 -18.07
CA ALA A 550 2.99 -35.87 -19.21
C ALA A 550 4.37 -36.43 -19.64
N GLN A 551 5.41 -35.60 -19.58
CA GLN A 551 6.80 -36.03 -19.84
C GLN A 551 7.31 -36.99 -18.76
N GLU A 552 7.13 -36.65 -17.48
CA GLU A 552 7.51 -37.50 -16.34
C GLU A 552 6.86 -38.89 -16.39
N LEU A 553 5.58 -38.94 -16.77
CA LEU A 553 4.81 -40.18 -16.90
C LEU A 553 5.08 -40.93 -18.22
N GLY A 554 5.89 -40.37 -19.12
CA GLY A 554 6.24 -41.00 -20.40
C GLY A 554 5.10 -41.05 -21.43
N VAL A 555 4.06 -40.23 -21.25
CA VAL A 555 2.85 -40.21 -22.10
C VAL A 555 2.74 -38.96 -22.98
N ARG A 556 3.70 -38.04 -22.90
CA ARG A 556 3.72 -36.78 -23.68
C ARG A 556 3.38 -37.01 -25.16
N ALA A 557 4.07 -37.93 -25.82
CA ALA A 557 3.88 -38.24 -27.24
C ALA A 557 2.43 -38.67 -27.59
N GLN A 558 1.73 -39.29 -26.65
CA GLN A 558 0.34 -39.74 -26.84
C GLN A 558 -0.66 -38.59 -26.76
N VAL A 559 -0.30 -37.51 -26.05
CA VAL A 559 -1.14 -36.31 -25.85
C VAL A 559 -0.65 -35.10 -26.64
N ASP A 560 0.27 -35.30 -27.59
CA ASP A 560 0.96 -34.20 -28.27
C ASP A 560 0.02 -33.20 -28.95
N GLU A 561 -1.01 -33.72 -29.60
CA GLU A 561 -2.01 -32.90 -30.28
C GLU A 561 -2.82 -32.05 -29.29
N LEU A 562 -3.12 -32.60 -28.10
CA LEU A 562 -3.88 -31.91 -27.06
C LEU A 562 -3.04 -30.84 -26.36
N VAL A 563 -1.74 -31.09 -26.12
CA VAL A 563 -0.84 -30.05 -25.61
C VAL A 563 -0.76 -28.89 -26.59
N ASN A 564 -0.61 -29.17 -27.88
CA ASN A 564 -0.59 -28.13 -28.90
C ASN A 564 -1.94 -27.39 -29.00
N ARG A 565 -3.07 -28.08 -28.78
CA ARG A 565 -4.40 -27.46 -28.75
C ARG A 565 -4.58 -26.57 -27.53
N ALA A 566 -4.16 -27.01 -26.35
CA ALA A 566 -4.19 -26.23 -25.12
C ALA A 566 -3.24 -25.03 -25.20
N ALA A 567 -2.02 -25.21 -25.73
CA ALA A 567 -1.08 -24.13 -26.00
C ALA A 567 -1.67 -23.06 -26.91
N ARG A 568 -2.30 -23.46 -28.03
CA ARG A 568 -3.01 -22.52 -28.92
C ARG A 568 -4.18 -21.82 -28.23
N ALA A 569 -4.92 -22.52 -27.37
CA ALA A 569 -6.03 -21.91 -26.63
C ALA A 569 -5.51 -20.86 -25.64
N VAL A 570 -4.46 -21.18 -24.89
CA VAL A 570 -3.77 -20.25 -23.97
C VAL A 570 -3.20 -19.07 -24.76
N GLU A 571 -2.54 -19.31 -25.89
CA GLU A 571 -2.00 -18.27 -26.77
C GLU A 571 -3.09 -17.37 -27.37
N TYR A 572 -4.26 -17.92 -27.73
CA TYR A 572 -5.41 -17.13 -28.19
C TYR A 572 -5.98 -16.22 -27.08
N GLU A 573 -5.89 -16.65 -25.83
CA GLU A 573 -6.18 -15.86 -24.63
C GLU A 573 -5.09 -14.81 -24.33
N SER A 574 -4.15 -14.53 -25.26
CA SER A 574 -3.25 -13.36 -25.25
C SER A 574 -3.77 -12.17 -26.09
N SER A 575 -4.94 -12.33 -26.75
CA SER A 575 -5.70 -11.22 -27.34
C SER A 575 -6.62 -10.47 -26.33
N PRO A 576 -6.49 -9.15 -26.15
CA PRO A 576 -7.26 -8.39 -25.15
C PRO A 576 -8.78 -8.34 -25.35
N ASP A 577 -9.29 -8.80 -26.50
CA ASP A 577 -10.72 -8.86 -26.82
C ASP A 577 -11.44 -10.09 -26.25
N SER A 578 -10.73 -11.07 -25.67
CA SER A 578 -11.35 -12.30 -25.18
C SER A 578 -11.96 -12.12 -23.79
N ARG A 579 -13.30 -12.11 -23.71
CA ARG A 579 -14.02 -12.55 -22.50
C ARG A 579 -13.55 -13.95 -22.11
N ILE A 580 -13.76 -14.36 -20.84
CA ILE A 580 -13.45 -15.71 -20.30
C ILE A 580 -13.60 -16.74 -21.41
N ASN A 581 -12.49 -17.31 -21.89
CA ASN A 581 -12.56 -18.32 -22.91
C ASN A 581 -12.72 -19.67 -22.21
N PRO A 582 -13.95 -20.21 -22.08
CA PRO A 582 -14.16 -21.52 -21.46
C PRO A 582 -13.36 -22.62 -22.17
N ASP A 583 -12.92 -22.38 -23.41
CA ASP A 583 -12.12 -23.32 -24.19
C ASP A 583 -10.72 -23.53 -23.60
N VAL A 584 -10.13 -22.57 -22.89
CA VAL A 584 -8.79 -22.74 -22.27
C VAL A 584 -8.86 -23.67 -21.07
N ALA A 585 -9.77 -23.38 -20.13
CA ALA A 585 -9.96 -24.23 -18.97
C ALA A 585 -10.43 -25.64 -19.37
N ARG A 586 -11.27 -25.74 -20.41
CA ARG A 586 -11.67 -27.03 -21.01
C ARG A 586 -10.49 -27.75 -21.66
N ALA A 587 -9.63 -27.04 -22.40
CA ALA A 587 -8.47 -27.64 -23.05
C ALA A 587 -7.42 -28.13 -22.03
N LEU A 588 -7.17 -27.38 -20.96
CA LEU A 588 -6.26 -27.78 -19.88
C LEU A 588 -6.77 -28.98 -19.11
N ARG A 589 -8.07 -29.00 -18.75
CA ARG A 589 -8.69 -30.17 -18.12
C ARG A 589 -8.70 -31.38 -19.04
N GLY A 590 -9.08 -31.21 -20.30
CA GLY A 590 -9.08 -32.30 -21.29
C GLY A 590 -7.69 -32.87 -21.58
N LEU A 591 -6.66 -32.02 -21.60
CA LEU A 591 -5.27 -32.48 -21.65
C LEU A 591 -4.91 -33.27 -20.38
N SER A 592 -5.27 -32.77 -19.20
CA SER A 592 -4.94 -33.41 -17.92
C SER A 592 -5.60 -34.78 -17.80
N THR A 593 -6.86 -34.90 -18.17
CA THR A 593 -7.54 -36.19 -18.25
C THR A 593 -6.92 -37.10 -19.30
N ALA A 594 -6.54 -36.60 -20.48
CA ALA A 594 -5.88 -37.43 -21.47
C ALA A 594 -4.53 -37.97 -20.95
N VAL A 595 -3.78 -37.17 -20.19
CA VAL A 595 -2.55 -37.60 -19.51
C VAL A 595 -2.85 -38.66 -18.46
N LEU A 596 -3.88 -38.46 -17.62
CA LEU A 596 -4.33 -39.43 -16.61
C LEU A 596 -4.74 -40.76 -17.25
N THR A 597 -5.62 -40.72 -18.26
CA THR A 597 -6.08 -41.91 -18.99
C THR A 597 -4.93 -42.64 -19.68
N ALA A 598 -4.01 -41.90 -20.30
CA ALA A 598 -2.82 -42.50 -20.92
C ALA A 598 -1.88 -43.15 -19.89
N ALA A 599 -1.75 -42.54 -18.71
CA ALA A 599 -0.83 -43.01 -17.67
C ALA A 599 -1.40 -44.16 -16.83
N TYR A 600 -2.71 -44.17 -16.58
CA TYR A 600 -3.36 -45.01 -15.57
C TYR A 600 -4.50 -45.88 -16.11
N GLY A 601 -4.92 -45.69 -17.37
CA GLY A 601 -6.05 -46.41 -17.98
C GLY A 601 -7.40 -45.71 -17.78
N GLN A 602 -8.46 -46.31 -18.30
CA GLN A 602 -9.83 -45.84 -18.09
C GLN A 602 -10.38 -46.39 -16.77
N SER A 603 -10.90 -45.51 -15.93
CA SER A 603 -11.62 -45.82 -14.69
C SER A 603 -12.72 -44.78 -14.53
N ASP A 604 -13.84 -45.13 -13.90
CA ASP A 604 -14.96 -44.20 -13.74
C ASP A 604 -14.65 -43.06 -12.76
N LEU A 605 -13.79 -43.35 -11.77
CA LEU A 605 -13.17 -42.38 -10.86
C LEU A 605 -11.71 -42.72 -10.62
N ILE A 606 -10.87 -41.70 -10.46
CA ILE A 606 -9.46 -41.87 -10.06
C ILE A 606 -9.30 -41.29 -8.65
N LEU A 607 -8.97 -42.17 -7.70
CA LEU A 607 -8.65 -41.79 -6.33
C LEU A 607 -7.13 -41.73 -6.15
N SER A 608 -6.65 -40.70 -5.46
CA SER A 608 -5.22 -40.62 -5.13
C SER A 608 -4.95 -40.04 -3.75
N ALA A 609 -3.82 -40.44 -3.16
CA ALA A 609 -3.35 -39.91 -1.90
C ALA A 609 -3.13 -38.40 -2.01
N GLY A 610 -3.51 -37.68 -0.96
CA GLY A 610 -3.30 -36.25 -0.87
C GLY A 610 -3.18 -35.83 0.58
N THR A 611 -2.68 -34.63 0.79
CA THR A 611 -2.70 -33.98 2.10
C THR A 611 -3.65 -32.79 2.07
N PRO A 612 -4.22 -32.38 3.22
CA PRO A 612 -5.05 -31.18 3.29
C PRO A 612 -4.35 -29.93 2.73
N TYR A 613 -3.03 -29.88 2.80
CA TYR A 613 -2.22 -28.72 2.46
C TYR A 613 -1.48 -28.82 1.12
N ASP A 614 -1.76 -29.85 0.30
CA ASP A 614 -1.19 -29.95 -1.05
C ASP A 614 -1.69 -28.81 -1.96
N GLU A 615 -0.79 -28.18 -2.71
CA GLU A 615 -1.18 -27.20 -3.73
C GLU A 615 -1.76 -27.91 -4.96
N PHE A 616 -2.98 -27.55 -5.35
CA PHE A 616 -3.69 -28.18 -6.46
C PHE A 616 -4.58 -27.20 -7.22
N SER A 617 -4.99 -27.61 -8.42
CA SER A 617 -6.00 -26.95 -9.23
C SER A 617 -6.99 -27.99 -9.77
N GLY A 618 -8.07 -27.53 -10.40
CA GLY A 618 -9.04 -28.45 -11.04
C GLY A 618 -8.44 -29.35 -12.14
N SER A 619 -7.25 -29.04 -12.66
CA SER A 619 -6.52 -29.85 -13.64
C SER A 619 -5.34 -30.61 -13.03
N HIS A 620 -5.28 -30.72 -11.70
CA HIS A 620 -4.21 -31.43 -11.00
C HIS A 620 -4.08 -32.87 -11.51
N ILE A 621 -2.84 -33.33 -11.69
CA ILE A 621 -2.51 -34.68 -12.13
C ILE A 621 -1.71 -35.34 -11.00
N PRO A 622 -2.29 -36.30 -10.26
CA PRO A 622 -1.60 -36.96 -9.17
C PRO A 622 -0.40 -37.77 -9.65
N ASP A 623 0.55 -37.95 -8.74
CA ASP A 623 1.71 -38.81 -8.93
C ASP A 623 1.30 -40.28 -9.08
N ARG A 624 2.00 -41.04 -9.93
CA ARG A 624 1.66 -42.45 -10.21
C ARG A 624 1.66 -43.34 -8.96
N ARG A 625 2.51 -42.99 -7.99
CA ARG A 625 2.63 -43.73 -6.72
C ARG A 625 1.46 -43.46 -5.79
N ASP A 626 0.72 -42.39 -6.03
CA ASP A 626 -0.35 -41.93 -5.17
C ASP A 626 -1.72 -42.35 -5.69
N VAL A 627 -1.84 -42.83 -6.94
CA VAL A 627 -3.11 -43.28 -7.55
C VAL A 627 -3.48 -44.70 -7.11
N GLY A 628 -4.78 -44.95 -6.93
CA GLY A 628 -5.31 -46.28 -6.60
C GLY A 628 -5.30 -46.56 -5.10
N ILE A 629 -5.48 -45.53 -4.29
CA ILE A 629 -5.59 -45.69 -2.84
C ILE A 629 -6.81 -46.55 -2.48
N GLU A 630 -6.63 -47.45 -1.53
CA GLU A 630 -7.70 -48.26 -0.94
C GLU A 630 -8.03 -47.82 0.50
N GLU A 631 -7.24 -46.91 1.06
CA GLU A 631 -7.33 -46.52 2.45
C GLU A 631 -6.93 -45.06 2.65
N VAL A 632 -7.67 -44.38 3.52
CA VAL A 632 -7.28 -43.09 4.10
C VAL A 632 -7.08 -43.31 5.60
N SER A 633 -5.88 -42.99 6.07
CA SER A 633 -5.48 -43.12 7.47
C SER A 633 -5.27 -41.75 8.09
N ILE A 634 -5.87 -41.50 9.25
CA ILE A 634 -5.73 -40.27 10.04
C ILE A 634 -5.14 -40.65 11.41
N MET A 635 -4.02 -40.05 11.77
CA MET A 635 -3.39 -40.23 13.08
C MET A 635 -3.56 -38.96 13.91
N THR A 636 -4.16 -39.08 15.09
CA THR A 636 -4.58 -37.95 15.91
C THR A 636 -4.38 -38.25 17.41
N CYS A 637 -4.39 -37.21 18.23
CA CYS A 637 -4.41 -37.26 19.69
C CYS A 637 -5.86 -37.23 20.21
N GLY A 638 -6.06 -37.45 21.51
CA GLY A 638 -7.36 -37.20 22.15
C GLY A 638 -7.63 -35.70 22.31
N ASP A 639 -8.90 -35.28 22.18
CA ASP A 639 -9.32 -33.87 22.23
C ASP A 639 -8.66 -32.97 21.17
N GLU A 640 -8.29 -33.58 20.05
CA GLU A 640 -7.72 -32.94 18.88
C GLU A 640 -8.75 -32.88 17.75
N ARG A 641 -8.50 -31.99 16.78
CA ARG A 641 -9.16 -32.03 15.50
C ARG A 641 -8.08 -32.28 14.44
N GLU A 642 -8.08 -33.40 13.76
CA GLU A 642 -7.02 -33.70 12.77
C GLU A 642 -7.61 -33.80 11.37
N PRO A 643 -7.04 -33.07 10.39
CA PRO A 643 -7.47 -33.18 9.00
C PRO A 643 -6.73 -34.31 8.27
N GLY A 644 -7.49 -35.19 7.62
CA GLY A 644 -7.03 -36.08 6.55
C GLY A 644 -7.52 -35.60 5.19
N ALA A 645 -6.96 -36.12 4.10
CA ALA A 645 -7.47 -35.81 2.77
C ALA A 645 -7.15 -36.88 1.74
N PHE A 646 -7.86 -36.83 0.62
CA PHE A 646 -7.52 -37.53 -0.62
C PHE A 646 -8.06 -36.76 -1.82
N PHE A 647 -7.50 -37.00 -3.00
CA PHE A 647 -8.00 -36.43 -4.25
C PHE A 647 -8.96 -37.40 -4.94
N VAL A 648 -10.01 -36.85 -5.52
CA VAL A 648 -10.92 -37.53 -6.44
C VAL A 648 -10.91 -36.80 -7.77
N THR A 649 -10.73 -37.55 -8.85
CA THR A 649 -10.73 -37.02 -10.22
C THR A 649 -11.85 -37.67 -11.02
N ASN A 650 -12.60 -36.85 -11.76
CA ASN A 650 -13.58 -37.31 -12.73
C ASN A 650 -12.92 -37.33 -14.12
N PRO A 651 -12.51 -38.50 -14.65
CA PRO A 651 -11.91 -38.60 -15.98
C PRO A 651 -12.96 -38.66 -17.11
N MET A 652 -14.25 -38.63 -16.78
CA MET A 652 -15.32 -38.71 -17.77
C MET A 652 -15.62 -37.33 -18.39
N ASP A 653 -16.28 -37.35 -19.54
CA ASP A 653 -16.68 -36.14 -20.28
C ASP A 653 -18.07 -35.60 -19.83
N GLU A 654 -18.58 -36.08 -18.71
CA GLU A 654 -19.83 -35.64 -18.08
C GLU A 654 -19.59 -35.17 -16.64
N ASP A 655 -20.44 -34.26 -16.18
CA ASP A 655 -20.35 -33.71 -14.82
C ASP A 655 -21.02 -34.68 -13.86
N LEU A 656 -20.42 -34.89 -12.69
CA LEU A 656 -20.92 -35.80 -11.66
C LEU A 656 -21.34 -35.04 -10.42
N GLU A 657 -22.31 -35.60 -9.70
CA GLU A 657 -22.60 -35.24 -8.32
C GLU A 657 -22.25 -36.44 -7.43
N LEU A 658 -21.07 -36.40 -6.83
CA LEU A 658 -20.61 -37.49 -5.96
C LEU A 658 -21.29 -37.41 -4.60
N ARG A 659 -21.84 -38.53 -4.16
CA ARG A 659 -22.31 -38.76 -2.81
C ARG A 659 -21.27 -39.55 -2.03
N ILE A 660 -20.91 -39.05 -0.84
CA ILE A 660 -19.91 -39.69 0.03
C ILE A 660 -20.58 -40.13 1.33
N GLU A 661 -20.68 -41.43 1.55
CA GLU A 661 -21.27 -42.01 2.78
C GLU A 661 -20.16 -42.57 3.67
N VAL A 662 -20.14 -42.19 4.94
CA VAL A 662 -19.20 -42.72 5.95
C VAL A 662 -19.92 -43.77 6.78
N GLU A 663 -19.43 -45.01 6.75
CA GLU A 663 -19.94 -46.10 7.56
C GLU A 663 -19.53 -45.94 9.04
N PRO A 664 -20.22 -46.54 10.02
CA PRO A 664 -19.80 -46.50 11.43
C PRO A 664 -18.37 -47.04 11.64
N LEU A 665 -17.47 -46.24 12.22
CA LEU A 665 -16.13 -46.71 12.57
C LEU A 665 -16.11 -47.34 13.97
N ARG A 666 -15.38 -48.45 14.14
CA ARG A 666 -15.25 -49.15 15.43
C ARG A 666 -13.83 -49.59 15.75
N THR A 667 -13.50 -49.62 17.04
CA THR A 667 -12.30 -50.32 17.54
C THR A 667 -12.49 -51.84 17.53
N LYS A 668 -11.40 -52.59 17.74
CA LYS A 668 -11.48 -54.04 17.95
C LYS A 668 -12.31 -54.42 19.19
N GLN A 669 -12.35 -53.53 20.18
CA GLN A 669 -13.11 -53.66 21.41
C GLN A 669 -14.60 -53.29 21.24
N GLY A 670 -14.97 -52.69 20.09
CA GLY A 670 -16.35 -52.34 19.75
C GLY A 670 -16.73 -50.89 20.04
N ASP A 671 -15.81 -50.08 20.58
CA ASP A 671 -16.02 -48.65 20.80
C ASP A 671 -16.31 -47.96 19.47
N ALA A 672 -17.33 -47.12 19.43
CA ALA A 672 -17.74 -46.41 18.23
C ALA A 672 -17.09 -45.03 18.15
N PHE A 673 -16.70 -44.62 16.95
CA PHE A 673 -16.39 -43.21 16.67
C PHE A 673 -17.71 -42.47 16.39
N PRO A 674 -18.00 -41.32 17.03
CA PRO A 674 -19.20 -40.55 16.74
C PRO A 674 -19.19 -40.01 15.31
N LEU A 675 -20.14 -40.43 14.47
CA LEU A 675 -20.13 -40.07 13.04
C LEU A 675 -20.30 -38.57 12.80
N GLU A 676 -21.03 -37.88 13.68
CA GLU A 676 -21.20 -36.43 13.67
C GLU A 676 -19.90 -35.65 13.92
N GLN A 677 -18.87 -36.31 14.46
CA GLN A 677 -17.53 -35.76 14.66
C GLN A 677 -16.60 -36.00 13.46
N ILE A 678 -17.09 -36.67 12.40
CA ILE A 678 -16.41 -36.78 11.10
C ILE A 678 -17.05 -35.79 10.14
N VAL A 679 -16.35 -34.70 9.83
CA VAL A 679 -16.87 -33.65 8.94
C VAL A 679 -16.15 -33.69 7.60
N LEU A 680 -16.90 -33.93 6.53
CA LEU A 680 -16.38 -33.86 5.17
C LEU A 680 -16.50 -32.45 4.60
N ARG A 681 -15.43 -31.99 3.97
CA ARG A 681 -15.32 -30.69 3.33
C ARG A 681 -14.61 -30.78 1.98
N SER A 682 -14.73 -29.74 1.17
CA SER A 682 -13.91 -29.56 -0.04
C SER A 682 -13.45 -28.11 -0.13
N PRO A 683 -12.17 -27.85 -0.47
CA PRO A 683 -11.75 -26.51 -0.86
C PRO A 683 -12.44 -26.08 -2.16
N VAL A 684 -12.74 -24.78 -2.29
CA VAL A 684 -13.36 -24.20 -3.49
C VAL A 684 -12.59 -22.97 -4.00
N ASP A 685 -12.46 -22.88 -5.32
CA ASP A 685 -12.03 -21.68 -6.03
C ASP A 685 -13.19 -20.68 -6.10
N PHE A 686 -12.99 -19.44 -5.64
CA PHE A 686 -13.96 -18.38 -5.91
C PHE A 686 -13.31 -17.00 -6.02
N VAL A 687 -14.02 -16.10 -6.70
CA VAL A 687 -13.62 -14.70 -6.84
C VAL A 687 -14.42 -13.89 -5.85
N ILE A 688 -13.73 -13.11 -5.03
CA ILE A 688 -14.39 -12.17 -4.15
C ILE A 688 -14.46 -10.80 -4.83
N GLY A 689 -15.69 -10.30 -4.97
CA GLY A 689 -15.98 -8.96 -5.47
C GLY A 689 -17.07 -8.31 -4.61
N ASP A 690 -17.01 -6.99 -4.47
CA ASP A 690 -18.07 -6.21 -3.83
C ASP A 690 -19.19 -5.95 -4.85
N PRO A 691 -20.39 -6.55 -4.69
CA PRO A 691 -21.50 -6.32 -5.62
C PRO A 691 -22.09 -4.90 -5.51
N ASP A 692 -21.86 -4.18 -4.40
CA ASP A 692 -22.52 -2.90 -4.10
C ASP A 692 -21.67 -1.67 -4.43
N ARG A 693 -20.37 -1.85 -4.72
CA ARG A 693 -19.49 -0.77 -5.20
C ARG A 693 -19.17 -0.92 -6.69
N LYS A 694 -19.55 0.09 -7.47
CA LYS A 694 -19.16 0.29 -8.88
C LYS A 694 -17.65 0.59 -9.07
N VAL A 695 -16.79 0.28 -8.09
CA VAL A 695 -15.34 0.42 -8.24
C VAL A 695 -14.85 -0.84 -8.93
N LYS A 696 -14.72 -0.75 -10.26
CA LYS A 696 -14.11 -1.77 -11.10
C LYS A 696 -12.61 -1.84 -10.75
N GLY A 697 -12.11 -2.96 -10.23
CA GLY A 697 -10.66 -3.15 -10.05
C GLY A 697 -10.23 -4.31 -9.16
N ASP A 698 -10.82 -4.48 -7.98
CA ASP A 698 -10.26 -5.39 -6.96
C ASP A 698 -11.02 -6.73 -6.90
N PHE A 699 -10.84 -7.57 -7.92
CA PHE A 699 -11.26 -8.98 -7.84
C PHE A 699 -10.10 -9.83 -7.33
N PHE A 700 -10.20 -10.33 -6.09
CA PHE A 700 -9.25 -11.30 -5.56
C PHE A 700 -9.70 -12.70 -5.94
N HIS A 701 -8.85 -13.43 -6.69
CA HIS A 701 -9.00 -14.86 -6.88
C HIS A 701 -8.43 -15.56 -5.65
N ASP A 702 -9.31 -16.12 -4.82
CA ASP A 702 -8.88 -16.98 -3.72
C ASP A 702 -8.93 -18.43 -4.18
N LYS A 703 -7.75 -19.03 -4.39
CA LYS A 703 -7.63 -20.37 -4.99
C LYS A 703 -7.76 -21.43 -3.92
N ASN A 704 -8.76 -22.30 -4.07
CA ASN A 704 -8.98 -23.48 -3.25
C ASN A 704 -8.77 -23.23 -1.77
N ASN A 705 -9.16 -22.05 -1.26
CA ASN A 705 -8.78 -21.62 0.08
C ASN A 705 -9.95 -21.75 1.05
N ALA A 706 -11.17 -21.36 0.64
CA ALA A 706 -12.38 -21.63 1.42
C ALA A 706 -12.65 -23.14 1.47
N VAL A 707 -12.81 -23.71 2.65
CA VAL A 707 -13.06 -25.13 2.85
C VAL A 707 -14.52 -25.33 3.28
N VAL A 708 -15.40 -25.58 2.32
CA VAL A 708 -16.85 -25.68 2.53
C VAL A 708 -17.25 -27.08 2.95
N ARG A 709 -18.24 -27.21 3.85
CA ARG A 709 -18.82 -28.51 4.22
C ARG A 709 -19.57 -29.11 3.05
N LEU A 710 -19.55 -30.44 2.95
CA LEU A 710 -20.28 -31.19 1.93
C LEU A 710 -21.70 -31.58 2.39
N ASP A 711 -21.93 -31.63 3.70
CA ASP A 711 -23.25 -31.91 4.27
C ASP A 711 -24.06 -30.62 4.41
N HIS A 712 -25.11 -30.51 3.58
CA HIS A 712 -26.12 -29.46 3.63
C HIS A 712 -27.51 -30.00 4.00
N GLY A 713 -27.59 -31.10 4.76
CA GLY A 713 -28.86 -31.72 5.16
C GLY A 713 -29.46 -32.67 4.13
N GLU A 714 -28.77 -32.90 3.01
CA GLU A 714 -29.17 -33.83 1.92
C GLU A 714 -28.11 -34.92 1.66
N GLY A 715 -27.25 -35.18 2.65
CA GLY A 715 -26.06 -36.04 2.55
C GLY A 715 -24.81 -35.30 2.09
N ASN A 716 -23.62 -35.92 2.23
CA ASN A 716 -22.37 -35.31 1.75
C ASN A 716 -22.34 -35.35 0.22
N ARG A 717 -22.51 -34.19 -0.42
CA ARG A 717 -22.50 -34.07 -1.89
C ARG A 717 -21.32 -33.24 -2.35
N LEU A 718 -20.60 -33.72 -3.36
CA LEU A 718 -19.49 -33.05 -3.99
C LEU A 718 -19.78 -32.92 -5.50
N PRO A 719 -20.11 -31.71 -6.00
CA PRO A 719 -20.15 -31.49 -7.43
C PRO A 719 -18.73 -31.65 -7.98
N LEU A 720 -18.57 -32.52 -8.97
CA LEU A 720 -17.30 -32.83 -9.61
C LEU A 720 -17.47 -32.71 -11.12
N MET A 721 -17.03 -31.58 -11.66
CA MET A 721 -17.17 -31.29 -13.08
C MET A 721 -16.40 -32.30 -13.91
N ARG A 722 -16.80 -32.47 -15.16
CA ARG A 722 -16.06 -33.28 -16.12
C ARG A 722 -14.58 -32.88 -16.13
N LEU A 723 -13.71 -33.87 -16.10
CA LEU A 723 -12.27 -33.67 -16.23
C LEU A 723 -11.66 -32.84 -15.07
N GLU A 724 -12.36 -32.75 -13.92
CA GLU A 724 -11.95 -32.00 -12.74
C GLU A 724 -11.36 -32.92 -11.66
N THR A 725 -10.32 -32.43 -10.99
CA THR A 725 -9.79 -32.98 -9.74
C THR A 725 -10.22 -32.12 -8.56
N ARG A 726 -10.72 -32.75 -7.49
CA ARG A 726 -11.04 -32.10 -6.20
C ARG A 726 -10.42 -32.83 -5.03
N LEU A 727 -10.18 -32.07 -3.96
CA LEU A 727 -9.72 -32.60 -2.68
C LEU A 727 -10.92 -32.85 -1.76
N VAL A 728 -11.08 -34.09 -1.30
CA VAL A 728 -11.98 -34.41 -0.18
C VAL A 728 -11.20 -34.25 1.11
N TRP A 729 -11.60 -33.28 1.92
CA TRP A 729 -11.00 -32.97 3.21
C TRP A 729 -11.84 -33.61 4.32
N ILE A 730 -11.23 -34.43 5.16
CA ILE A 730 -11.87 -35.16 6.25
C ILE A 730 -11.38 -34.58 7.56
N ILE A 731 -12.28 -34.13 8.41
CA ILE A 731 -11.93 -33.66 9.76
C ILE A 731 -12.39 -34.70 10.77
N ALA A 732 -11.45 -35.26 11.53
CA ALA A 732 -11.72 -36.10 12.69
C ALA A 732 -11.62 -35.26 13.96
N ASP A 733 -12.75 -34.94 14.59
CA ASP A 733 -12.79 -34.30 15.92
C ASP A 733 -12.82 -35.40 17.00
N THR A 734 -11.78 -35.49 17.82
CA THR A 734 -11.63 -36.53 18.85
C THR A 734 -12.00 -36.03 20.25
N THR A 735 -12.75 -34.93 20.34
CA THR A 735 -13.37 -34.46 21.57
C THR A 735 -14.10 -35.60 22.28
N ASP A 736 -13.66 -35.92 23.49
CA ASP A 736 -14.25 -36.97 24.33
C ASP A 736 -14.25 -38.38 23.70
N VAL A 737 -13.42 -38.60 22.68
CA VAL A 737 -13.23 -39.92 22.04
C VAL A 737 -12.15 -40.71 22.80
N ALA A 738 -12.39 -42.01 22.99
CA ALA A 738 -11.43 -42.91 23.62
C ALA A 738 -10.23 -43.16 22.71
N SER A 739 -9.05 -43.41 23.30
CA SER A 739 -7.88 -43.80 22.52
C SER A 739 -8.09 -45.18 21.89
N GLY A 740 -7.72 -45.35 20.62
CA GLY A 740 -7.85 -46.61 19.89
C GLY A 740 -7.71 -46.41 18.39
N THR A 741 -7.63 -47.52 17.66
CA THR A 741 -7.70 -47.52 16.19
C THR A 741 -9.09 -47.91 15.75
N TYR A 742 -9.77 -46.97 15.12
CA TYR A 742 -11.13 -47.08 14.61
C TYR A 742 -11.09 -47.42 13.13
N HIS A 743 -11.84 -48.45 12.73
CA HIS A 743 -11.91 -48.92 11.35
C HIS A 743 -13.34 -48.78 10.82
N GLY A 744 -13.48 -48.24 9.61
CA GLY A 744 -14.71 -48.19 8.84
C GLY A 744 -14.42 -48.05 7.35
N ALA A 745 -15.41 -47.63 6.59
CA ALA A 745 -15.27 -47.37 5.16
C ALA A 745 -16.06 -46.13 4.74
N MET A 746 -15.67 -45.58 3.59
CA MET A 746 -16.40 -44.55 2.87
C MET A 746 -16.83 -45.13 1.53
N THR A 747 -18.07 -44.88 1.15
CA THR A 747 -18.62 -45.24 -0.16
C THR A 747 -18.82 -43.98 -0.99
N LEU A 748 -18.19 -43.93 -2.16
CA LEU A 748 -18.34 -42.87 -3.14
C LEU A 748 -19.23 -43.38 -4.27
N SER A 749 -20.32 -42.68 -4.56
CA SER A 749 -21.27 -43.05 -5.61
C SER A 749 -21.76 -41.83 -6.39
N ALA A 750 -22.11 -42.02 -7.67
CA ALA A 750 -22.85 -41.06 -8.48
C ALA A 750 -23.66 -41.83 -9.54
N ASP A 751 -24.56 -41.15 -10.22
CA ASP A 751 -25.29 -41.74 -11.34
C ASP A 751 -24.32 -42.11 -12.47
N GLY A 752 -24.44 -43.33 -13.00
CA GLY A 752 -23.63 -43.80 -14.13
C GLY A 752 -22.26 -44.39 -13.76
N ILE A 753 -21.88 -44.42 -12.48
CA ILE A 753 -20.63 -45.04 -12.02
C ILE A 753 -20.88 -46.13 -10.98
N ASP A 754 -20.04 -47.17 -10.98
CA ASP A 754 -20.08 -48.18 -9.93
C ASP A 754 -19.56 -47.59 -8.60
N PRO A 755 -20.24 -47.83 -7.45
CA PRO A 755 -19.78 -47.32 -6.17
C PRO A 755 -18.37 -47.79 -5.80
N VAL A 756 -17.52 -46.85 -5.40
CA VAL A 756 -16.14 -47.12 -4.97
C VAL A 756 -16.07 -47.09 -3.46
N GLN A 757 -15.54 -48.15 -2.85
CA GLN A 757 -15.34 -48.24 -1.41
C GLN A 757 -13.88 -47.93 -1.05
N LEU A 758 -13.68 -47.08 -0.04
CA LEU A 758 -12.39 -46.66 0.48
C LEU A 758 -12.35 -46.92 1.98
N ARG A 759 -11.34 -47.63 2.49
CA ARG A 759 -11.19 -47.85 3.94
C ARG A 759 -10.87 -46.51 4.64
N LEU A 760 -11.49 -46.29 5.80
CA LEU A 760 -11.17 -45.15 6.66
C LEU A 760 -10.66 -45.67 8.00
N VAL A 761 -9.44 -45.28 8.36
CA VAL A 761 -8.80 -45.65 9.61
C VAL A 761 -8.45 -44.41 10.40
N ILE A 762 -8.95 -44.29 11.63
CA ILE A 762 -8.63 -43.18 12.53
C ILE A 762 -7.94 -43.75 13.77
N THR A 763 -6.69 -43.35 14.02
CA THR A 763 -5.95 -43.74 15.22
C THR A 763 -5.90 -42.59 16.21
N VAL A 764 -6.55 -42.75 17.36
CA VAL A 764 -6.57 -41.80 18.46
C VAL A 764 -5.55 -42.24 19.51
N HIS A 765 -4.45 -41.50 19.64
CA HIS A 765 -3.42 -41.75 20.66
C HIS A 765 -3.86 -41.28 22.05
N PRO A 766 -3.34 -41.89 23.13
CA PRO A 766 -3.71 -41.52 24.51
C PRO A 766 -3.16 -40.16 24.95
N VAL A 767 -2.25 -39.55 24.19
CA VAL A 767 -1.85 -38.15 24.38
C VAL A 767 -3.07 -37.27 24.15
N ARG A 768 -3.41 -36.39 25.10
CA ARG A 768 -4.52 -35.44 24.98
C ARG A 768 -4.03 -34.02 24.76
N ILE A 769 -4.66 -33.30 23.84
CA ILE A 769 -4.38 -31.89 23.57
C ILE A 769 -5.43 -31.04 24.29
N PRO A 770 -5.03 -30.10 25.17
CA PRO A 770 -5.99 -29.29 25.91
C PRO A 770 -6.77 -28.34 24.98
N GLU A 771 -7.93 -27.88 25.44
CA GLU A 771 -8.71 -26.84 24.76
C GLU A 771 -7.88 -25.55 24.61
N GLN A 772 -7.06 -25.23 25.62
CA GLN A 772 -6.13 -24.12 25.60
C GLN A 772 -4.68 -24.56 25.69
N LEU A 773 -3.86 -24.01 24.79
CA LEU A 773 -2.42 -24.26 24.72
C LEU A 773 -1.63 -23.21 25.48
N ASP A 774 -0.38 -23.52 25.86
CA ASP A 774 0.54 -22.55 26.50
C ASP A 774 1.09 -21.50 25.55
N LEU A 775 1.10 -21.77 24.24
CA LEU A 775 1.42 -20.81 23.21
C LEU A 775 0.35 -19.71 23.15
N HIS A 776 0.76 -18.44 23.21
CA HIS A 776 -0.14 -17.30 23.03
C HIS A 776 -0.54 -17.15 21.56
N ALA A 777 -1.74 -17.60 21.21
CA ALA A 777 -2.25 -17.59 19.85
C ALA A 777 -3.19 -16.39 19.66
N TYR A 778 -2.69 -15.35 18.98
CA TYR A 778 -3.38 -14.06 18.83
C TYR A 778 -3.84 -13.77 17.41
N MET A 779 -4.95 -13.05 17.30
CA MET A 779 -5.42 -12.45 16.05
C MET A 779 -6.10 -11.13 16.34
N TRP A 780 -6.07 -10.23 15.37
CA TRP A 780 -6.97 -9.09 15.42
C TRP A 780 -8.36 -9.55 15.05
N SER A 781 -9.27 -9.23 15.94
CA SER A 781 -10.60 -9.78 15.90
C SER A 781 -11.59 -9.02 15.05
N TYR A 782 -11.52 -7.68 15.09
CA TYR A 782 -12.49 -6.78 14.50
C TYR A 782 -13.96 -7.09 14.85
N TRP A 783 -14.24 -7.63 16.05
CA TRP A 783 -15.58 -8.14 16.40
C TRP A 783 -16.69 -7.08 16.26
N ARG A 784 -16.37 -5.79 16.43
CA ARG A 784 -17.33 -4.68 16.33
C ARG A 784 -17.63 -4.23 14.91
N ALA A 785 -16.83 -4.65 13.93
CA ALA A 785 -16.80 -4.04 12.61
C ALA A 785 -17.14 -5.01 11.49
N GLY A 786 -17.64 -4.46 10.38
CA GLY A 786 -17.77 -5.17 9.11
C GLY A 786 -18.65 -6.41 9.14
N ARG A 787 -18.15 -7.46 8.48
CA ARG A 787 -18.93 -8.65 8.12
C ARG A 787 -19.22 -9.58 9.30
N ILE A 788 -18.37 -9.58 10.32
CA ILE A 788 -18.46 -10.49 11.48
C ILE A 788 -19.47 -10.07 12.55
N ARG A 789 -19.88 -8.80 12.54
CA ARG A 789 -20.75 -8.21 13.59
C ARG A 789 -22.02 -9.03 13.86
N ASP A 790 -22.57 -9.65 12.82
CA ASP A 790 -23.84 -10.40 12.89
C ASP A 790 -23.64 -11.91 13.18
N PHE A 791 -22.39 -12.38 13.24
CA PHE A 791 -22.02 -13.80 13.44
C PHE A 791 -21.03 -13.98 14.59
N ARG A 792 -21.06 -13.09 15.60
CA ARG A 792 -20.03 -13.03 16.66
C ARG A 792 -19.99 -14.29 17.51
N ALA A 793 -21.14 -14.86 17.85
CA ALA A 793 -21.19 -16.06 18.69
C ALA A 793 -20.56 -17.27 17.97
N GLU A 794 -20.82 -17.41 16.67
CA GLU A 794 -20.21 -18.42 15.81
C GLU A 794 -18.71 -18.18 15.67
N ALA A 795 -18.30 -16.91 15.50
CA ALA A 795 -16.91 -16.52 15.40
C ALA A 795 -16.10 -16.80 16.67
N PHE A 796 -16.67 -16.54 17.86
CA PHE A 796 -16.02 -16.87 19.13
C PHE A 796 -15.81 -18.39 19.27
N ARG A 797 -16.84 -19.19 18.96
CA ARG A 797 -16.72 -20.66 18.97
C ARG A 797 -15.69 -21.16 17.98
N ASP A 798 -15.66 -20.60 16.77
CA ASP A 798 -14.68 -20.96 15.76
C ASP A 798 -13.25 -20.62 16.19
N ALA A 799 -13.02 -19.41 16.72
CA ALA A 799 -11.72 -18.99 17.21
C ALA A 799 -11.21 -19.87 18.38
N ILE A 800 -12.07 -20.19 19.37
CA ILE A 800 -11.73 -21.11 20.47
C ILE A 800 -11.40 -22.51 19.94
N ARG A 801 -12.20 -23.02 18.99
CA ARG A 801 -11.92 -24.32 18.33
C ARG A 801 -10.59 -24.32 17.58
N HIS A 802 -10.14 -23.16 17.10
CA HIS A 802 -8.82 -22.98 16.48
C HIS A 802 -7.73 -22.54 17.48
N LYS A 803 -7.94 -22.84 18.77
CA LYS A 803 -6.97 -22.64 19.86
C LYS A 803 -6.59 -21.18 20.11
N ALA A 804 -7.36 -20.23 19.58
CA ALA A 804 -7.20 -18.81 19.87
C ALA A 804 -7.42 -18.58 21.37
N ASN A 805 -6.39 -18.09 22.05
CA ASN A 805 -6.41 -17.86 23.49
C ASN A 805 -5.93 -16.45 23.87
N THR A 806 -5.58 -15.64 22.86
CA THR A 806 -5.12 -14.27 23.03
C THR A 806 -5.92 -13.33 22.12
N ILE A 807 -6.52 -12.30 22.68
CA ILE A 807 -7.44 -11.42 21.94
C ILE A 807 -6.81 -10.05 21.75
N LEU A 808 -6.71 -9.61 20.49
CA LEU A 808 -6.30 -8.25 20.16
C LEU A 808 -7.51 -7.46 19.63
N ASP A 809 -7.97 -6.47 20.39
CA ASP A 809 -9.18 -5.70 20.05
C ASP A 809 -9.14 -4.21 20.46
N HIS A 810 -10.16 -3.46 20.02
CA HIS A 810 -10.36 -2.01 20.22
C HIS A 810 -11.37 -1.69 21.34
N GLY A 811 -11.42 -2.54 22.37
CA GLY A 811 -12.56 -2.62 23.29
C GLY A 811 -12.51 -1.74 24.54
N ILE A 812 -11.35 -1.18 24.91
CA ILE A 812 -11.19 -0.47 26.19
C ILE A 812 -11.69 0.98 26.12
N PRO A 813 -12.28 1.51 27.21
CA PRO A 813 -12.72 2.90 27.26
C PRO A 813 -11.53 3.86 27.15
N HIS A 814 -11.66 4.84 26.26
CA HIS A 814 -10.64 5.86 26.04
C HIS A 814 -11.04 7.16 26.76
N PRO A 815 -10.12 7.92 27.39
CA PRO A 815 -10.46 9.14 28.13
C PRO A 815 -11.20 10.17 27.29
N VAL A 816 -10.98 10.16 25.98
CA VAL A 816 -11.62 11.07 25.03
C VAL A 816 -13.12 10.85 24.89
N SER A 817 -13.60 9.65 25.16
CA SER A 817 -15.05 9.38 25.21
C SER A 817 -15.75 10.10 26.36
N LEU A 818 -15.00 10.69 27.32
CA LEU A 818 -15.57 11.44 28.44
C LEU A 818 -15.93 12.89 28.09
N GLY A 819 -15.46 13.41 26.95
CA GLY A 819 -15.66 14.80 26.51
C GLY A 819 -14.67 15.80 27.13
N GLU A 820 -14.81 17.09 26.77
CA GLU A 820 -13.91 18.18 27.20
C GLU A 820 -13.94 18.44 28.72
N ASP A 821 -15.02 18.07 29.40
CA ASP A 821 -15.22 18.18 30.85
C ASP A 821 -14.94 16.87 31.60
N GLY A 822 -14.39 15.86 30.90
CA GLY A 822 -14.05 14.57 31.48
C GLY A 822 -12.73 14.53 32.24
N VAL A 823 -11.86 15.53 32.03
CA VAL A 823 -10.52 15.62 32.61
C VAL A 823 -10.22 17.06 33.02
N ASP A 824 -9.68 17.28 34.22
CA ASP A 824 -9.32 18.63 34.68
C ASP A 824 -8.00 19.15 34.07
N GLU A 825 -7.58 20.36 34.48
CA GLU A 825 -6.36 21.01 34.01
C GLU A 825 -5.08 20.30 34.50
N GLN A 826 -5.16 19.52 35.57
CA GLN A 826 -4.06 18.75 36.16
C GLN A 826 -3.98 17.33 35.60
N GLY A 827 -5.01 16.90 34.87
CA GLY A 827 -5.09 15.60 34.21
C GLY A 827 -5.90 14.57 34.99
N HIS A 828 -6.64 14.95 36.04
CA HIS A 828 -7.45 14.01 36.79
C HIS A 828 -8.75 13.67 36.07
N LEU A 829 -9.17 12.40 36.17
CA LEU A 829 -10.47 11.96 35.64
C LEU A 829 -11.62 12.51 36.48
N LEU A 830 -12.53 13.24 35.85
CA LEU A 830 -13.71 13.83 36.50
C LEU A 830 -14.98 12.97 36.36
N LYS A 831 -14.97 12.03 35.42
CA LYS A 831 -16.10 11.14 35.10
C LYS A 831 -15.66 9.68 35.11
N PRO A 832 -16.54 8.74 35.51
CA PRO A 832 -16.24 7.32 35.43
C PRO A 832 -16.16 6.86 33.97
N LEU A 833 -15.29 5.87 33.73
CA LEU A 833 -15.15 5.21 32.43
C LEU A 833 -16.30 4.21 32.21
N ASN A 834 -16.72 4.01 30.95
CA ASN A 834 -17.72 2.99 30.60
C ASN A 834 -17.05 1.67 30.19
N PHE A 835 -17.25 0.63 30.99
CA PHE A 835 -16.68 -0.71 30.77
C PHE A 835 -17.66 -1.72 30.15
N ASP A 836 -18.91 -1.35 29.89
CA ASP A 836 -19.98 -2.27 29.43
C ASP A 836 -19.54 -3.11 28.23
N HIS A 837 -18.80 -2.50 27.31
CA HIS A 837 -18.38 -3.16 26.11
C HIS A 837 -17.30 -4.22 26.35
N ILE A 838 -16.25 -3.88 27.11
CA ILE A 838 -15.17 -4.83 27.40
C ILE A 838 -15.69 -5.96 28.30
N ASP A 839 -16.59 -5.64 29.23
CA ASP A 839 -17.26 -6.64 30.08
C ASP A 839 -18.10 -7.60 29.25
N TRP A 840 -18.94 -7.08 28.36
CA TRP A 840 -19.72 -7.90 27.45
C TRP A 840 -18.81 -8.82 26.63
N GLN A 841 -17.71 -8.30 26.10
CA GLN A 841 -16.79 -9.07 25.28
C GLN A 841 -16.10 -10.20 26.06
N ILE A 842 -15.54 -9.91 27.23
CA ILE A 842 -14.89 -10.91 28.08
C ILE A 842 -15.92 -11.98 28.48
N ASP A 843 -17.12 -11.57 28.88
CA ASP A 843 -18.20 -12.49 29.24
C ASP A 843 -18.61 -13.39 28.06
N GLN A 844 -18.68 -12.87 26.82
CA GLN A 844 -19.01 -13.69 25.64
C GLN A 844 -17.93 -14.72 25.34
N TRP A 845 -16.66 -14.35 25.46
CA TRP A 845 -15.53 -15.27 25.27
C TRP A 845 -15.56 -16.40 26.29
N ASN A 846 -15.68 -16.05 27.57
CA ASN A 846 -15.69 -17.03 28.64
C ASN A 846 -16.89 -17.99 28.53
N LYS A 847 -18.05 -17.50 28.07
CA LYS A 847 -19.24 -18.34 27.78
C LYS A 847 -19.08 -19.27 26.58
N SER A 848 -18.11 -19.03 25.71
CA SER A 848 -17.93 -19.79 24.47
C SER A 848 -17.00 -20.99 24.60
N PHE A 849 -16.28 -21.12 25.73
CA PHE A 849 -15.48 -22.31 26.03
C PHE A 849 -16.35 -23.52 26.38
N ARG A 850 -15.88 -24.72 26.05
CA ARG A 850 -16.52 -25.97 26.44
C ARG A 850 -16.34 -26.25 27.93
N ASP A 851 -15.11 -26.07 28.42
CA ASP A 851 -14.83 -26.13 29.86
C ASP A 851 -15.20 -24.79 30.51
N PRO A 852 -16.19 -24.74 31.42
CA PRO A 852 -16.59 -23.51 32.09
C PRO A 852 -15.48 -22.88 32.95
N SER A 853 -14.43 -23.63 33.26
CA SER A 853 -13.24 -23.13 33.96
C SER A 853 -12.22 -22.48 33.02
N SER A 854 -12.31 -22.70 31.70
CA SER A 854 -11.46 -22.06 30.69
C SER A 854 -11.80 -20.58 30.54
N ARG A 855 -10.77 -19.77 30.25
CA ARG A 855 -10.87 -18.32 30.06
C ARG A 855 -9.76 -17.87 29.12
N VAL A 856 -9.94 -16.79 28.38
CA VAL A 856 -8.89 -16.21 27.54
C VAL A 856 -7.60 -16.01 28.36
N LYS A 857 -6.45 -16.40 27.80
CA LYS A 857 -5.16 -16.34 28.50
C LYS A 857 -4.60 -14.93 28.57
N PHE A 858 -4.77 -14.16 27.49
CA PHE A 858 -4.16 -12.85 27.38
C PHE A 858 -4.99 -11.87 26.53
N TYR A 859 -5.03 -10.60 26.92
CA TYR A 859 -5.68 -9.54 26.15
C TYR A 859 -4.68 -8.49 25.67
N VAL A 860 -4.79 -8.07 24.42
CA VAL A 860 -4.02 -6.96 23.86
C VAL A 860 -4.99 -5.88 23.42
N PHE A 861 -4.87 -4.70 24.01
CA PHE A 861 -5.81 -3.60 23.75
C PHE A 861 -5.17 -2.55 22.85
N TRP A 862 -5.66 -2.43 21.62
CA TRP A 862 -5.15 -1.46 20.67
C TRP A 862 -5.76 -0.08 20.86
N LEU A 863 -4.90 0.94 20.91
CA LEU A 863 -5.25 2.33 21.19
C LEU A 863 -5.12 3.28 19.99
N ALA A 864 -4.59 2.81 18.86
CA ALA A 864 -4.53 3.55 17.60
C ALA A 864 -3.76 4.90 17.62
N PHE A 865 -2.77 5.05 18.49
CA PHE A 865 -1.97 6.28 18.63
C PHE A 865 -1.30 6.67 17.29
N GLY A 866 -1.42 7.95 16.97
CA GLY A 866 -0.83 8.57 15.77
C GLY A 866 -1.40 8.13 14.42
N ASN A 867 -2.54 7.44 14.35
CA ASN A 867 -3.25 7.21 13.08
C ASN A 867 -4.14 8.40 12.75
N GLU A 868 -4.23 8.81 11.47
CA GLU A 868 -5.12 9.90 11.04
C GLU A 868 -6.57 9.58 11.49
N GLY A 869 -7.14 10.46 12.32
CA GLY A 869 -8.46 10.27 12.96
C GLY A 869 -8.44 9.68 14.38
N TYR A 870 -7.30 9.18 14.89
CA TYR A 870 -7.17 8.59 16.23
C TYR A 870 -5.86 8.95 16.97
N GLY A 871 -5.00 9.79 16.40
CA GLY A 871 -3.72 10.20 17.00
C GLY A 871 -3.81 11.22 18.14
N GLU A 872 -2.65 11.67 18.64
CA GLU A 872 -2.41 12.62 19.77
C GLU A 872 -3.43 13.77 19.93
N LEU A 873 -4.07 14.15 18.82
CA LEU A 873 -5.24 15.02 18.70
C LEU A 873 -6.43 14.66 19.58
N GLN A 874 -6.57 13.42 20.04
CA GLN A 874 -7.79 12.99 20.70
C GLN A 874 -7.88 13.50 22.17
N MET A 875 -6.77 13.59 22.91
CA MET A 875 -6.76 14.17 24.28
C MET A 875 -6.43 15.67 24.30
N GLY A 876 -5.84 16.23 23.25
CA GLY A 876 -5.40 17.63 23.24
C GLY A 876 -4.29 17.97 24.26
N ILE A 877 -3.65 16.95 24.86
CA ILE A 877 -2.61 17.11 25.89
C ILE A 877 -1.29 16.57 25.33
N PRO A 878 -0.19 17.35 25.34
CA PRO A 878 1.11 16.90 24.88
C PRO A 878 1.60 15.64 25.60
N VAL A 879 2.02 14.63 24.85
CA VAL A 879 2.54 13.35 25.38
C VAL A 879 3.76 13.61 26.26
N GLY A 880 3.80 12.97 27.43
CA GLY A 880 4.87 13.12 28.42
C GLY A 880 4.82 14.38 29.28
N SER A 881 3.86 15.29 29.04
CA SER A 881 3.64 16.44 29.93
C SER A 881 3.12 15.99 31.31
N PRO A 882 3.28 16.81 32.38
CA PRO A 882 2.75 16.46 33.70
C PRO A 882 1.25 16.13 33.69
N ARG A 883 0.46 16.94 32.98
CA ARG A 883 -0.99 16.72 32.80
C ARG A 883 -1.28 15.38 32.12
N TRP A 884 -0.50 15.03 31.09
CA TRP A 884 -0.64 13.74 30.40
C TRP A 884 -0.25 12.57 31.30
N ASN A 885 0.85 12.68 32.04
CA ASN A 885 1.34 11.65 32.95
C ASN A 885 0.30 11.33 34.03
N THR A 886 -0.30 12.35 34.65
CA THR A 886 -1.40 12.17 35.62
C THR A 886 -2.54 11.40 34.98
N LEU A 887 -3.02 11.86 33.82
CA LEU A 887 -4.17 11.28 33.14
C LEU A 887 -3.95 9.81 32.79
N VAL A 888 -2.82 9.46 32.16
CA VAL A 888 -2.58 8.08 31.73
C VAL A 888 -2.41 7.13 32.91
N VAL A 889 -1.80 7.59 34.02
CA VAL A 889 -1.67 6.79 35.23
C VAL A 889 -3.04 6.52 35.86
N GLU A 890 -3.87 7.55 36.03
CA GLU A 890 -5.23 7.37 36.59
C GLU A 890 -6.11 6.50 35.70
N TRP A 891 -6.09 6.74 34.40
CA TRP A 891 -6.84 5.98 33.41
C TRP A 891 -6.45 4.50 33.38
N LEU A 892 -5.15 4.20 33.32
CA LEU A 892 -4.69 2.81 33.26
C LEU A 892 -4.83 2.10 34.60
N ASN A 893 -4.71 2.81 35.73
CA ASN A 893 -5.06 2.24 37.03
C ASN A 893 -6.54 1.87 37.09
N ALA A 894 -7.43 2.73 36.59
CA ALA A 894 -8.88 2.47 36.57
C ALA A 894 -9.23 1.26 35.68
N ILE A 895 -8.61 1.14 34.50
CA ILE A 895 -8.78 -0.04 33.64
C ILE A 895 -8.30 -1.30 34.36
N ALA A 896 -7.07 -1.29 34.90
CA ALA A 896 -6.48 -2.47 35.52
C ALA A 896 -7.24 -2.89 36.78
N ALA A 897 -7.69 -1.95 37.61
CA ALA A 897 -8.53 -2.20 38.78
C ALA A 897 -9.87 -2.84 38.36
N HIS A 898 -10.57 -2.29 37.37
CA HIS A 898 -11.84 -2.85 36.89
C HIS A 898 -11.67 -4.28 36.36
N LEU A 899 -10.65 -4.54 35.53
CA LEU A 899 -10.38 -5.88 35.00
C LEU A 899 -10.04 -6.88 36.12
N HIS A 900 -9.32 -6.43 37.15
CA HIS A 900 -9.01 -7.25 38.31
C HIS A 900 -10.26 -7.56 39.16
N GLU A 901 -11.02 -6.54 39.53
CA GLU A 901 -12.18 -6.66 40.41
C GLU A 901 -13.34 -7.42 39.75
N ARG A 902 -13.63 -7.12 38.48
CA ARG A 902 -14.78 -7.71 37.77
C ARG A 902 -14.49 -9.08 37.15
N HIS A 903 -13.27 -9.30 36.66
CA HIS A 903 -12.92 -10.49 35.87
C HIS A 903 -11.75 -11.30 36.46
N GLY A 904 -11.15 -10.86 37.56
CA GLY A 904 -10.01 -11.55 38.18
C GLY A 904 -8.73 -11.47 37.34
N LEU A 905 -8.66 -10.58 36.35
CA LEU A 905 -7.48 -10.45 35.48
C LEU A 905 -6.36 -9.70 36.21
N THR A 906 -5.15 -10.24 36.09
CA THR A 906 -3.94 -9.57 36.57
C THR A 906 -3.26 -8.80 35.44
N THR A 907 -2.38 -7.87 35.77
CA THR A 907 -1.58 -7.10 34.80
C THR A 907 -0.63 -7.96 33.98
N ASP A 908 -0.40 -9.22 34.39
CA ASP A 908 0.35 -10.20 33.61
C ASP A 908 -0.46 -10.86 32.50
N GLN A 909 -1.77 -10.61 32.45
CA GLN A 909 -2.72 -11.22 31.51
C GLN A 909 -3.28 -10.21 30.49
N PHE A 910 -2.74 -8.98 30.45
CA PHE A 910 -3.04 -8.05 29.37
C PHE A 910 -1.89 -7.10 29.06
N ALA A 911 -1.92 -6.52 27.87
CA ALA A 911 -1.01 -5.48 27.42
C ALA A 911 -1.74 -4.40 26.62
N LEU A 912 -1.16 -3.21 26.60
CA LEU A 912 -1.62 -2.10 25.78
C LEU A 912 -0.79 -2.01 24.50
N TYR A 913 -1.47 -1.84 23.39
CA TYR A 913 -0.87 -1.72 22.08
C TYR A 913 -1.11 -0.32 21.55
N LEU A 914 -0.13 0.57 21.75
CA LEU A 914 -0.33 2.00 21.50
C LEU A 914 -0.50 2.27 20.01
N LYS A 915 0.40 1.75 19.18
CA LYS A 915 0.48 2.04 17.75
C LYS A 915 0.96 0.82 16.98
N ASP A 916 0.36 0.60 15.82
CA ASP A 916 0.68 -0.48 14.89
C ASP A 916 1.91 -0.16 14.03
N GLU A 917 2.74 -1.18 13.79
CA GLU A 917 3.89 -1.20 12.87
C GLU A 917 4.90 -0.08 13.13
N LEU A 918 5.58 -0.19 14.27
CA LEU A 918 6.38 0.91 14.80
C LEU A 918 7.73 1.13 14.11
N GLU A 919 8.02 2.41 13.86
CA GLU A 919 9.35 2.92 13.58
C GLU A 919 10.10 3.28 14.88
N ALA A 920 11.44 3.23 14.85
CA ALA A 920 12.27 3.50 16.03
C ALA A 920 11.98 4.87 16.70
N ARG A 921 11.76 5.94 15.92
CA ARG A 921 11.44 7.28 16.45
C ARG A 921 10.10 7.32 17.19
N GLN A 922 9.17 6.45 16.83
CA GLN A 922 7.82 6.42 17.42
C GLN A 922 7.84 5.70 18.77
N VAL A 923 8.81 4.80 19.00
CA VAL A 923 9.05 4.21 20.33
C VAL A 923 9.42 5.31 21.32
N VAL A 924 10.37 6.17 20.96
CA VAL A 924 10.79 7.33 21.79
C VAL A 924 9.62 8.29 22.03
N LYS A 925 8.78 8.50 21.00
CA LYS A 925 7.68 9.47 21.07
C LYS A 925 6.52 8.99 21.94
N TYR A 926 6.15 7.70 21.88
CA TYR A 926 4.91 7.20 22.48
C TYR A 926 5.12 6.20 23.62
N TYR A 927 6.06 5.26 23.45
CA TYR A 927 6.22 4.15 24.38
C TYR A 927 7.10 4.53 25.57
N GLU A 928 8.16 5.31 25.36
CA GLU A 928 9.02 5.76 26.45
C GLU A 928 8.27 6.64 27.46
N PRO A 929 7.55 7.71 27.06
CA PRO A 929 6.83 8.54 28.02
C PRO A 929 5.75 7.76 28.77
N MET A 930 5.06 6.83 28.09
CA MET A 930 4.07 5.95 28.73
C MET A 930 4.72 5.07 29.80
N SER A 931 5.80 4.37 29.44
CA SER A 931 6.51 3.49 30.38
C SER A 931 7.07 4.28 31.56
N ASP A 932 7.65 5.45 31.32
CA ASP A 932 8.22 6.30 32.36
C ASP A 932 7.13 6.82 33.31
N ALA A 933 5.97 7.25 32.80
CA ALA A 933 4.82 7.67 33.61
C ALA A 933 4.30 6.52 34.50
N LEU A 934 4.13 5.32 33.93
CA LEU A 934 3.68 4.15 34.68
C LEU A 934 4.69 3.73 35.75
N LYS A 935 5.99 3.74 35.44
CA LYS A 935 7.04 3.40 36.43
C LYS A 935 7.12 4.44 37.55
N ALA A 936 6.89 5.71 37.25
CA ALA A 936 6.92 6.82 38.22
C ALA A 936 5.64 6.95 39.06
N ALA A 937 4.56 6.25 38.71
CA ALA A 937 3.31 6.31 39.45
C ALA A 937 3.48 5.92 40.92
N ASP A 938 2.80 6.65 41.80
CA ASP A 938 2.76 6.36 43.23
C ASP A 938 2.14 4.97 43.48
N PRO A 939 2.87 4.01 44.06
CA PRO A 939 2.37 2.65 44.27
C PRO A 939 1.24 2.56 45.30
N GLU A 940 1.15 3.49 46.26
CA GLU A 940 0.07 3.49 47.24
C GLU A 940 -1.22 4.03 46.63
N LYS A 941 -1.11 5.02 45.74
CA LYS A 941 -2.27 5.63 45.06
C LYS A 941 -2.72 4.84 43.84
N TYR A 942 -1.79 4.26 43.09
CA TYR A 942 -2.04 3.58 41.81
C TYR A 942 -1.39 2.19 41.76
N PRO A 943 -1.86 1.24 42.60
CA PRO A 943 -1.21 -0.06 42.77
C PRO A 943 -1.23 -0.93 41.51
N HIS A 944 -2.14 -0.67 40.55
CA HIS A 944 -2.26 -1.51 39.35
C HIS A 944 -1.54 -0.93 38.13
N ALA A 945 -1.39 0.39 38.01
CA ALA A 945 -0.84 1.03 36.80
C ALA A 945 0.62 0.62 36.51
N ARG A 946 1.46 0.51 37.54
CA ARG A 946 2.92 0.28 37.40
C ARG A 946 3.29 -1.04 36.71
N HIS A 947 2.35 -1.98 36.67
CA HIS A 947 2.57 -3.33 36.18
C HIS A 947 1.97 -3.58 34.78
N VAL A 948 1.31 -2.58 34.19
CA VAL A 948 0.70 -2.71 32.87
C VAL A 948 1.77 -2.89 31.79
N LYS A 949 1.64 -3.97 31.01
CA LYS A 949 2.57 -4.30 29.91
C LYS A 949 2.26 -3.47 28.66
N LEU A 950 3.31 -3.14 27.90
CA LEU A 950 3.20 -2.52 26.57
C LEU A 950 3.56 -3.53 25.49
N PHE A 951 2.65 -3.71 24.52
CA PHE A 951 2.81 -4.53 23.32
C PHE A 951 3.40 -3.69 22.18
N VAL A 952 4.44 -4.22 21.52
CA VAL A 952 5.10 -3.56 20.38
C VAL A 952 5.31 -4.56 19.24
N ASN A 953 4.95 -4.20 18.00
CA ASN A 953 5.31 -4.94 16.79
C ASN A 953 6.33 -4.15 15.94
N PRO A 954 7.64 -4.36 16.15
CA PRO A 954 8.66 -3.63 15.40
C PRO A 954 8.74 -4.13 13.94
N MET A 955 8.75 -3.18 12.98
CA MET A 955 8.93 -3.48 11.55
C MET A 955 10.41 -3.67 11.20
N THR A 956 10.70 -4.75 10.47
CA THR A 956 12.07 -5.25 10.24
C THR A 956 12.93 -4.35 9.36
N GLY A 957 12.32 -3.56 8.47
CA GLY A 957 13.04 -2.65 7.57
C GLY A 957 13.62 -1.39 8.22
N THR A 958 13.03 -0.90 9.32
CA THR A 958 13.37 0.40 9.93
C THR A 958 14.24 0.30 11.19
N VAL A 959 14.35 -0.89 11.80
CA VAL A 959 15.08 -1.06 13.07
C VAL A 959 16.48 -1.67 12.89
N MET A 960 16.78 -2.36 11.78
CA MET A 960 17.87 -3.36 11.75
C MET A 960 19.33 -2.90 11.54
N SER A 961 19.67 -1.64 11.23
CA SER A 961 21.08 -1.29 10.94
C SER A 961 21.74 -0.21 11.82
N SER A 962 20.99 0.60 12.56
CA SER A 962 21.55 1.57 13.53
C SER A 962 20.62 1.87 14.71
N SER A 963 19.31 1.77 14.52
CA SER A 963 18.30 2.02 15.56
C SER A 963 18.15 0.88 16.56
N TRP A 964 18.55 -0.35 16.21
CA TRP A 964 18.40 -1.50 17.10
C TRP A 964 19.16 -1.32 18.41
N GLN A 965 20.39 -0.79 18.41
CA GLN A 965 21.13 -0.53 19.66
C GLN A 965 20.39 0.46 20.57
N HIS A 966 19.72 1.45 19.99
CA HIS A 966 18.87 2.37 20.74
C HIS A 966 17.65 1.65 21.32
N PHE A 967 17.01 0.79 20.53
CA PHE A 967 15.86 -0.01 20.96
C PHE A 967 16.25 -1.07 22.01
N GLU A 968 17.46 -1.64 21.92
CA GLU A 968 18.02 -2.65 22.81
C GLU A 968 18.27 -2.16 24.23
N GLN A 969 18.75 -0.92 24.36
CA GLN A 969 18.95 -0.27 25.66
C GLN A 969 17.65 0.03 26.40
N ARG A 970 16.48 -0.23 25.80
CA ARG A 970 15.17 0.22 26.30
C ARG A 970 14.15 -0.92 26.43
N TYR A 971 14.56 -2.18 26.25
CA TYR A 971 13.65 -3.33 26.34
C TYR A 971 13.03 -3.53 27.71
N ASP A 972 13.74 -3.16 28.78
CA ASP A 972 13.25 -3.19 30.15
C ASP A 972 12.04 -2.26 30.37
N LYS A 973 11.78 -1.35 29.42
CA LYS A 973 10.61 -0.46 29.40
C LYS A 973 9.40 -1.06 28.68
N LEU A 974 9.56 -2.20 27.99
CA LEU A 974 8.52 -2.86 27.20
C LEU A 974 8.10 -4.17 27.88
N GLY A 975 6.86 -4.63 27.67
CA GLY A 975 6.33 -5.84 28.31
C GLY A 975 6.11 -7.02 27.38
N LEU A 976 5.91 -6.76 26.08
CA LEU A 976 5.63 -7.79 25.07
C LEU A 976 6.08 -7.31 23.68
N LEU A 977 6.82 -8.16 22.97
CA LEU A 977 7.32 -7.88 21.63
C LEU A 977 6.76 -8.88 20.64
N ALA A 978 6.23 -8.40 19.52
CA ALA A 978 5.71 -9.24 18.44
C ALA A 978 6.42 -8.95 17.10
N PRO A 979 7.71 -9.29 16.97
CA PRO A 979 8.46 -9.18 15.71
C PRO A 979 7.81 -9.94 14.52
N LEU A 980 7.96 -9.40 13.31
CA LEU A 980 7.61 -10.12 12.08
C LEU A 980 8.44 -11.41 11.94
N ALA A 981 7.74 -12.52 11.67
CA ALA A 981 8.31 -13.86 11.64
C ALA A 981 9.28 -14.04 10.46
N GLY A 982 10.56 -14.30 10.75
CA GLY A 982 11.57 -14.69 9.76
C GLY A 982 12.76 -13.74 9.59
N ASP A 983 12.70 -12.54 10.16
CA ASP A 983 13.61 -11.44 9.77
C ASP A 983 14.61 -11.02 10.85
N TYR A 984 14.63 -11.68 12.01
CA TYR A 984 15.50 -11.29 13.13
C TYR A 984 16.74 -12.19 13.23
N PRO A 985 17.96 -11.61 13.25
CA PRO A 985 19.18 -12.33 13.59
C PRO A 985 19.07 -13.02 14.96
N ASP A 986 19.63 -14.23 15.11
CA ASP A 986 19.51 -15.00 16.36
C ASP A 986 20.04 -14.24 17.58
N ARG A 987 21.14 -13.48 17.44
CA ARG A 987 21.70 -12.63 18.50
C ARG A 987 20.67 -11.65 19.11
N ILE A 988 19.74 -11.19 18.28
CA ILE A 988 18.71 -10.23 18.67
C ILE A 988 17.63 -10.95 19.46
N LEU A 989 17.15 -12.09 18.95
CA LEU A 989 16.19 -12.93 19.66
C LEU A 989 16.74 -13.39 21.02
N GLU A 990 18.01 -13.77 21.09
CA GLU A 990 18.70 -14.09 22.34
C GLU A 990 18.75 -12.91 23.33
N SER A 991 18.90 -11.67 22.84
CA SER A 991 18.81 -10.49 23.71
C SER A 991 17.39 -10.28 24.24
N LEU A 992 16.37 -10.50 23.39
CA LEU A 992 14.97 -10.37 23.80
C LEU A 992 14.59 -11.42 24.85
N HIS A 993 14.94 -12.69 24.65
CA HIS A 993 14.64 -13.74 25.64
C HIS A 993 15.35 -13.50 26.97
N ARG A 994 16.56 -12.91 26.95
CA ARG A 994 17.28 -12.56 28.20
C ARG A 994 16.66 -11.38 28.95
N SER A 995 15.83 -10.55 28.32
CA SER A 995 15.20 -9.41 29.00
C SER A 995 14.02 -9.82 29.89
N GLY A 996 13.56 -11.07 29.80
CA GLY A 996 12.38 -11.57 30.53
C GLY A 996 11.04 -11.14 29.95
N ASN A 997 11.05 -10.49 28.78
CA ASN A 997 9.82 -10.11 28.07
C ASN A 997 9.23 -11.30 27.32
N LEU A 998 7.91 -11.26 27.12
CA LEU A 998 7.24 -12.18 26.18
C LEU A 998 7.63 -11.82 24.74
N VAL A 999 8.06 -12.82 23.97
CA VAL A 999 8.44 -12.64 22.56
C VAL A 999 7.53 -13.49 21.69
N TRP A 1000 6.65 -12.83 20.94
CA TRP A 1000 5.69 -13.46 20.04
C TRP A 1000 6.13 -13.29 18.59
N SER A 1001 5.66 -14.16 17.71
CA SER A 1001 5.80 -13.96 16.27
C SER A 1001 4.57 -13.30 15.68
N HIS A 1002 4.81 -12.37 14.76
CA HIS A 1002 3.78 -11.78 13.93
C HIS A 1002 3.92 -12.26 12.49
N SER A 1003 2.80 -12.65 11.86
CA SER A 1003 2.76 -12.95 10.42
C SER A 1003 1.75 -12.02 9.74
N THR A 1004 2.12 -11.48 8.58
CA THR A 1004 1.17 -10.80 7.70
C THR A 1004 0.54 -11.84 6.76
N ALA A 1005 -0.78 -11.78 6.65
CA ALA A 1005 -1.52 -12.63 5.73
C ALA A 1005 -1.02 -12.36 4.28
N GLY A 1006 -0.85 -13.42 3.50
CA GLY A 1006 -0.30 -13.39 2.13
C GLY A 1006 1.06 -14.08 1.98
N LYS A 1007 1.92 -14.08 3.01
CA LYS A 1007 3.19 -14.86 3.00
C LYS A 1007 3.01 -16.32 3.46
N SER A 1008 1.83 -16.68 3.94
CA SER A 1008 1.54 -17.95 4.63
C SER A 1008 0.09 -18.39 4.42
N ALA A 1009 -0.37 -18.45 3.16
CA ALA A 1009 -1.61 -19.15 2.82
C ALA A 1009 -1.35 -20.68 2.82
N GLY A 1010 -2.37 -21.49 3.13
CA GLY A 1010 -2.23 -22.95 3.19
C GLY A 1010 -1.17 -23.42 4.19
N TYR A 1011 -0.30 -24.34 3.74
CA TYR A 1011 0.72 -25.00 4.58
C TYR A 1011 1.66 -24.03 5.31
N GLY A 1012 1.98 -22.87 4.70
CA GLY A 1012 2.88 -21.89 5.30
C GLY A 1012 2.39 -21.36 6.66
N ALA A 1013 1.07 -21.39 6.92
CA ALA A 1013 0.52 -21.02 8.23
C ALA A 1013 0.86 -22.05 9.31
N LYS A 1014 0.84 -23.34 8.99
CA LYS A 1014 1.21 -24.45 9.89
C LYS A 1014 2.66 -24.33 10.36
N LEU A 1015 3.55 -23.93 9.46
CA LEU A 1015 4.96 -23.69 9.77
C LEU A 1015 5.21 -22.60 10.82
N SER A 1016 4.23 -21.72 11.07
CA SER A 1016 4.36 -20.68 12.11
C SER A 1016 4.54 -21.29 13.50
N GLY A 1017 3.84 -22.37 13.82
CA GLY A 1017 3.97 -23.05 15.11
C GLY A 1017 5.32 -23.77 15.27
N TRP A 1018 5.76 -24.45 14.22
CA TRP A 1018 7.11 -25.03 14.15
C TRP A 1018 8.20 -23.96 14.31
N ARG A 1019 8.01 -22.79 13.69
CA ARG A 1019 8.95 -21.67 13.79
C ARG A 1019 8.98 -21.08 15.19
N CYS A 1020 7.83 -21.02 15.87
CA CYS A 1020 7.78 -20.62 17.27
C CYS A 1020 8.58 -21.55 18.16
N MET A 1021 8.48 -22.86 17.95
CA MET A 1021 9.31 -23.82 18.69
C MET A 1021 10.80 -23.65 18.38
N GLN A 1022 11.16 -23.51 17.09
CA GLN A 1022 12.55 -23.34 16.65
C GLN A 1022 13.19 -22.07 17.24
N LYS A 1023 12.45 -20.97 17.27
CA LYS A 1023 12.94 -19.66 17.71
C LYS A 1023 12.67 -19.37 19.18
N GLY A 1024 11.94 -20.22 19.89
CA GLY A 1024 11.63 -20.02 21.31
C GLY A 1024 10.61 -18.92 21.57
N PHE A 1025 9.67 -18.69 20.64
CA PHE A 1025 8.62 -17.69 20.82
C PHE A 1025 7.52 -18.19 21.77
N ASP A 1026 7.03 -17.28 22.61
CA ASP A 1026 5.94 -17.52 23.57
C ASP A 1026 4.56 -17.40 22.92
N GLY A 1027 4.48 -16.86 21.70
CA GLY A 1027 3.23 -16.63 21.00
C GLY A 1027 3.35 -16.52 19.49
N MET A 1028 2.23 -16.63 18.81
CA MET A 1028 2.12 -16.36 17.39
C MET A 1028 0.77 -15.77 17.01
N GLY A 1029 0.78 -14.94 15.98
CA GLY A 1029 -0.45 -14.36 15.50
C GLY A 1029 -0.33 -13.57 14.21
N PHE A 1030 -1.44 -12.95 13.83
CA PHE A 1030 -1.58 -12.19 12.61
C PHE A 1030 -2.64 -11.10 12.75
N PHE A 1031 -2.69 -10.19 11.77
CA PHE A 1031 -3.46 -8.96 11.88
C PHE A 1031 -4.92 -9.03 11.41
N ILE A 1032 -5.42 -10.19 10.91
CA ILE A 1032 -6.81 -10.32 10.43
C ILE A 1032 -7.36 -11.72 10.69
N TYR A 1033 -8.41 -11.83 11.53
CA TYR A 1033 -9.33 -12.98 11.50
C TYR A 1033 -10.28 -12.89 10.29
N VAL A 1034 -10.95 -11.75 10.15
CA VAL A 1034 -11.83 -11.40 9.01
C VAL A 1034 -11.74 -9.91 8.74
N TYR A 1035 -11.50 -9.51 7.49
CA TYR A 1035 -11.31 -8.11 7.15
C TYR A 1035 -12.65 -7.40 7.00
N SER A 1036 -12.86 -6.42 7.87
CA SER A 1036 -14.16 -5.77 8.03
C SER A 1036 -14.53 -4.79 6.91
N ARG A 1037 -13.56 -4.34 6.10
CA ARG A 1037 -13.75 -3.28 5.10
C ARG A 1037 -13.85 -3.77 3.66
N TYR A 1038 -13.24 -4.91 3.34
CA TYR A 1038 -13.21 -5.50 1.99
C TYR A 1038 -13.02 -7.01 2.12
N PRO A 1039 -13.57 -7.83 1.22
CA PRO A 1039 -13.07 -9.19 1.09
C PRO A 1039 -11.64 -9.10 0.57
N SER A 1040 -10.68 -9.37 1.44
CA SER A 1040 -9.28 -9.44 1.05
C SER A 1040 -8.94 -10.92 0.92
N GLY A 1041 -8.16 -11.33 -0.09
CA GLY A 1041 -7.59 -12.69 -0.14
C GLY A 1041 -6.61 -12.99 1.01
N LEU A 1042 -6.67 -12.21 2.10
CA LEU A 1042 -5.89 -12.26 3.32
C LEU A 1042 -6.74 -12.73 4.51
N ASP A 1043 -8.07 -12.87 4.32
CA ASP A 1043 -9.00 -13.30 5.36
C ASP A 1043 -8.73 -14.74 5.78
N ARG A 1044 -8.76 -15.04 7.09
CA ARG A 1044 -8.58 -16.39 7.63
C ARG A 1044 -9.89 -17.17 7.63
N VAL A 1045 -11.01 -16.47 7.73
CA VAL A 1045 -12.33 -17.05 7.57
C VAL A 1045 -13.16 -16.17 6.66
N TYR A 1046 -14.12 -16.79 5.98
CA TYR A 1046 -15.22 -16.06 5.37
C TYR A 1046 -16.47 -16.17 6.23
N THR A 1047 -17.38 -15.25 5.99
CA THR A 1047 -18.71 -15.22 6.60
C THR A 1047 -19.77 -15.54 5.55
N LYS A 1048 -21.00 -15.84 6.00
CA LYS A 1048 -22.15 -16.01 5.11
C LYS A 1048 -22.36 -14.83 4.15
N LYS A 1049 -21.94 -13.62 4.52
CA LYS A 1049 -22.03 -12.40 3.68
C LYS A 1049 -21.08 -12.42 2.48
N ASP A 1050 -20.06 -13.26 2.51
CA ASP A 1050 -19.08 -13.41 1.42
C ASP A 1050 -19.60 -14.31 0.29
N LYS A 1051 -20.74 -14.98 0.49
CA LYS A 1051 -21.44 -15.79 -0.52
C LYS A 1051 -20.52 -16.82 -1.19
N VAL A 1052 -19.68 -17.48 -0.38
CA VAL A 1052 -18.79 -18.54 -0.84
C VAL A 1052 -19.62 -19.63 -1.56
N PRO A 1053 -19.30 -19.98 -2.82
CA PRO A 1053 -20.02 -21.00 -3.56
C PRO A 1053 -20.00 -22.34 -2.82
N GLY A 1054 -21.16 -22.98 -2.69
CA GLY A 1054 -21.27 -24.26 -1.99
C GLY A 1054 -21.16 -24.18 -0.47
N ALA A 1055 -21.11 -22.99 0.16
CA ALA A 1055 -21.12 -22.90 1.62
C ALA A 1055 -22.53 -23.11 2.24
N GLY A 1056 -23.59 -23.05 1.42
CA GLY A 1056 -24.97 -23.19 1.88
C GLY A 1056 -25.31 -22.21 3.01
N ASP A 1057 -25.68 -22.77 4.18
CA ASP A 1057 -26.05 -22.01 5.38
C ASP A 1057 -24.90 -21.79 6.38
N GLU A 1058 -23.67 -22.21 6.07
CA GLU A 1058 -22.51 -21.96 6.94
C GLU A 1058 -22.33 -20.46 7.21
N THR A 1059 -22.29 -20.11 8.49
CA THR A 1059 -22.12 -18.74 8.97
C THR A 1059 -20.66 -18.30 8.90
N ILE A 1060 -19.75 -19.20 9.26
CA ILE A 1060 -18.30 -19.05 9.22
C ILE A 1060 -17.74 -20.20 8.37
N VAL A 1061 -17.05 -19.85 7.29
CA VAL A 1061 -16.38 -20.81 6.40
C VAL A 1061 -14.87 -20.67 6.63
N PRO A 1062 -14.21 -21.71 7.18
CA PRO A 1062 -12.77 -21.64 7.44
C PRO A 1062 -11.97 -21.68 6.15
N THR A 1063 -10.75 -21.14 6.21
CA THR A 1063 -9.76 -21.30 5.13
C THR A 1063 -8.77 -22.42 5.43
N ARG A 1064 -8.09 -22.91 4.39
CA ARG A 1064 -6.95 -23.84 4.56
C ARG A 1064 -5.87 -23.24 5.44
N GLY A 1065 -5.60 -21.93 5.27
CA GLY A 1065 -4.60 -21.24 6.10
C GLY A 1065 -5.00 -21.12 7.58
N TRP A 1066 -6.30 -21.12 7.89
CA TRP A 1066 -6.81 -21.05 9.25
C TRP A 1066 -6.76 -22.41 9.96
N GLU A 1067 -7.16 -23.49 9.28
CA GLU A 1067 -6.98 -24.86 9.77
C GLU A 1067 -5.48 -25.18 9.92
N ALA A 1068 -4.64 -24.79 8.94
CA ALA A 1068 -3.19 -24.93 9.03
C ALA A 1068 -2.60 -24.19 10.24
N TRP A 1069 -3.07 -22.98 10.53
CA TRP A 1069 -2.59 -22.22 11.69
C TRP A 1069 -2.92 -22.92 13.01
N ARG A 1070 -4.11 -23.51 13.13
CA ARG A 1070 -4.51 -24.34 14.27
C ARG A 1070 -3.61 -25.58 14.40
N ASP A 1071 -3.43 -26.34 13.33
CA ASP A 1071 -2.53 -27.51 13.32
C ASP A 1071 -1.11 -27.14 13.79
N GLY A 1072 -0.59 -25.98 13.36
CA GLY A 1072 0.72 -25.52 13.78
C GLY A 1072 0.82 -25.29 15.28
N GLN A 1073 -0.25 -24.83 15.93
CA GLN A 1073 -0.28 -24.68 17.39
C GLN A 1073 -0.27 -26.03 18.10
N GLU A 1074 -1.01 -27.01 17.56
CA GLU A 1074 -1.07 -28.37 18.10
C GLU A 1074 0.26 -29.10 17.93
N ASP A 1075 0.93 -28.92 16.79
CA ASP A 1075 2.31 -29.38 16.57
C ASP A 1075 3.28 -28.76 17.58
N TRP A 1076 3.17 -27.44 17.83
CA TRP A 1076 3.96 -26.77 18.86
C TRP A 1076 3.71 -27.39 20.25
N TYR A 1077 2.45 -27.69 20.60
CA TYR A 1077 2.11 -28.32 21.88
C TYR A 1077 2.76 -29.69 22.03
N LEU A 1078 2.72 -30.53 20.99
CA LEU A 1078 3.37 -31.84 21.01
C LEU A 1078 4.89 -31.73 21.15
N LEU A 1079 5.53 -30.80 20.44
CA LEU A 1079 6.96 -30.53 20.59
C LEU A 1079 7.31 -30.05 22.01
N SER A 1080 6.50 -29.15 22.57
CA SER A 1080 6.64 -28.67 23.95
C SER A 1080 6.52 -29.81 24.95
N ARG A 1081 5.54 -30.70 24.75
CA ARG A 1081 5.33 -31.88 25.58
C ARG A 1081 6.50 -32.85 25.48
N LEU A 1082 6.96 -33.19 24.27
CA LEU A 1082 8.15 -34.04 24.08
C LEU A 1082 9.37 -33.48 24.82
N LYS A 1083 9.64 -32.18 24.67
CA LYS A 1083 10.75 -31.52 25.35
C LYS A 1083 10.61 -31.61 26.87
N LYS A 1084 9.41 -31.36 27.41
CA LYS A 1084 9.12 -31.48 28.85
C LYS A 1084 9.33 -32.91 29.34
N SER A 1085 8.68 -33.89 28.72
CA SER A 1085 8.75 -35.31 29.13
C SER A 1085 10.19 -35.84 29.01
N ALA A 1086 10.97 -35.39 28.02
CA ALA A 1086 12.39 -35.72 27.91
C ALA A 1086 13.19 -35.16 29.11
N HIS A 1087 12.97 -33.90 29.48
CA HIS A 1087 13.64 -33.28 30.62
C HIS A 1087 13.27 -33.93 31.96
N GLU A 1088 12.00 -34.31 32.15
CA GLU A 1088 11.54 -35.04 33.35
C GLU A 1088 12.18 -36.43 33.43
N ALA A 1089 12.38 -37.10 32.30
CA ALA A 1089 13.05 -38.40 32.23
C ALA A 1089 14.59 -38.34 32.34
N ARG A 1090 15.21 -37.15 32.31
CA ARG A 1090 16.67 -36.97 32.14
C ARG A 1090 17.51 -37.75 33.15
N GLU A 1091 17.14 -37.72 34.43
CA GLU A 1091 17.91 -38.38 35.49
C GLU A 1091 17.68 -39.89 35.51
N ALA A 1092 16.47 -40.35 35.19
CA ALA A 1092 16.08 -41.77 35.24
C ALA A 1092 16.45 -42.55 33.95
N ASP A 1093 16.37 -41.90 32.78
CA ASP A 1093 16.73 -42.44 31.48
C ASP A 1093 17.52 -41.41 30.64
N PRO A 1094 18.83 -41.22 30.92
CA PRO A 1094 19.67 -40.32 30.13
C PRO A 1094 19.74 -40.69 28.64
N GLY A 1095 19.61 -41.98 28.32
CA GLY A 1095 19.58 -42.47 26.95
C GLY A 1095 18.30 -42.07 26.22
N GLY A 1096 17.16 -42.16 26.90
CA GLY A 1096 15.87 -41.66 26.48
C GLY A 1096 15.86 -40.16 26.27
N PHE A 1097 16.40 -39.39 27.22
CA PHE A 1097 16.57 -37.95 27.04
C PHE A 1097 17.38 -37.61 25.78
N ALA A 1098 18.56 -38.23 25.61
CA ALA A 1098 19.41 -37.97 24.45
C ALA A 1098 18.72 -38.34 23.12
N ARG A 1099 17.95 -39.45 23.10
CA ARG A 1099 17.17 -39.88 21.93
C ARG A 1099 16.02 -38.90 21.65
N ALA A 1100 15.26 -38.53 22.66
CA ALA A 1100 14.13 -37.61 22.54
C ALA A 1100 14.56 -36.23 22.05
N MET A 1101 15.68 -35.70 22.57
CA MET A 1101 16.23 -34.44 22.07
C MET A 1101 16.74 -34.54 20.62
N ARG A 1102 17.28 -35.70 20.19
CA ARG A 1102 17.58 -35.94 18.77
C ARG A 1102 16.32 -35.95 17.91
N VAL A 1103 15.24 -36.58 18.37
CA VAL A 1103 13.94 -36.55 17.67
C VAL A 1103 13.44 -35.11 17.59
N PHE A 1104 13.41 -34.38 18.71
CA PHE A 1104 12.94 -32.99 18.79
C PHE A 1104 13.68 -32.06 17.82
N HIS A 1105 15.01 -32.07 17.82
CA HIS A 1105 15.77 -31.21 16.90
C HIS A 1105 15.68 -31.70 15.45
N GLY A 1106 15.82 -33.01 15.23
CA GLY A 1106 15.80 -33.58 13.88
C GLY A 1106 14.46 -33.43 13.17
N THR A 1107 13.33 -33.43 13.90
CA THR A 1107 12.01 -33.19 13.31
C THR A 1107 11.85 -31.74 12.88
N ILE A 1108 12.21 -30.78 13.73
CA ILE A 1108 12.21 -29.34 13.37
C ILE A 1108 13.08 -29.08 12.14
N ASP A 1109 14.30 -29.61 12.13
CA ASP A 1109 15.22 -29.45 11.00
C ASP A 1109 14.65 -30.07 9.72
N SER A 1110 14.04 -31.26 9.81
CA SER A 1110 13.44 -31.92 8.64
C SER A 1110 12.27 -31.15 8.04
N VAL A 1111 11.45 -30.49 8.86
CA VAL A 1111 10.33 -29.66 8.40
C VAL A 1111 10.84 -28.42 7.67
N PHE A 1112 11.86 -27.75 8.20
CA PHE A 1112 12.43 -26.56 7.56
C PHE A 1112 13.38 -26.87 6.39
N ALA A 1113 13.84 -28.12 6.24
CA ALA A 1113 14.54 -28.57 5.05
C ALA A 1113 13.62 -28.75 3.84
N ALA A 1114 12.32 -28.95 4.07
CA ALA A 1114 11.29 -29.09 3.03
C ALA A 1114 10.05 -28.23 3.37
N PRO A 1115 10.19 -26.88 3.40
CA PRO A 1115 9.13 -25.98 3.86
C PRO A 1115 7.91 -25.95 2.93
N ASP A 1116 8.02 -26.45 1.71
CA ASP A 1116 6.92 -26.51 0.73
C ASP A 1116 6.28 -27.91 0.66
N ASP A 1117 6.76 -28.89 1.44
CA ASP A 1117 6.21 -30.25 1.47
C ASP A 1117 5.43 -30.50 2.78
N PRO A 1118 4.08 -30.55 2.73
CA PRO A 1118 3.27 -30.82 3.91
C PRO A 1118 3.51 -32.19 4.54
N ARG A 1119 3.97 -33.18 3.75
CA ARG A 1119 4.28 -34.54 4.23
C ARG A 1119 5.42 -34.54 5.25
N ALA A 1120 6.35 -33.59 5.14
CA ALA A 1120 7.46 -33.46 6.09
C ALA A 1120 6.97 -33.18 7.52
N SER A 1121 5.97 -32.30 7.69
CA SER A 1121 5.37 -32.01 9.01
C SER A 1121 4.58 -33.19 9.57
N ILE A 1122 3.83 -33.90 8.72
CA ILE A 1122 3.03 -35.07 9.14
C ILE A 1122 3.97 -36.18 9.64
N ALA A 1123 4.99 -36.53 8.86
CA ALA A 1123 5.98 -37.53 9.28
C ALA A 1123 6.78 -37.09 10.52
N ALA A 1124 7.06 -35.80 10.67
CA ALA A 1124 7.70 -35.25 11.85
C ALA A 1124 6.81 -35.39 13.10
N ARG A 1125 5.52 -35.07 12.97
CA ARG A 1125 4.51 -35.19 14.01
C ARG A 1125 4.36 -36.63 14.50
N GLU A 1126 4.29 -37.61 13.59
CA GLU A 1126 4.27 -39.04 13.92
C GLU A 1126 5.45 -39.46 14.81
N ARG A 1127 6.66 -39.03 14.43
CA ARG A 1127 7.88 -39.31 15.22
C ARG A 1127 7.83 -38.67 16.62
N VAL A 1128 7.29 -37.46 16.72
CA VAL A 1128 7.13 -36.75 18.00
C VAL A 1128 6.16 -37.51 18.90
N ILE A 1129 4.97 -37.87 18.41
CA ILE A 1129 3.96 -38.61 19.19
C ILE A 1129 4.52 -39.96 19.63
N ALA A 1130 5.15 -40.71 18.72
CA ALA A 1130 5.75 -42.00 19.05
C ALA A 1130 6.81 -41.91 20.15
N GLU A 1131 7.62 -40.83 20.18
CA GLU A 1131 8.61 -40.63 21.24
C GLU A 1131 7.98 -40.17 22.56
N ILE A 1132 6.93 -39.34 22.53
CA ILE A 1132 6.15 -38.99 23.74
C ILE A 1132 5.59 -40.27 24.38
N LEU A 1133 4.95 -41.13 23.59
CA LEU A 1133 4.38 -42.39 24.07
C LEU A 1133 5.44 -43.32 24.65
N ARG A 1134 6.65 -43.36 24.07
CA ARG A 1134 7.77 -44.15 24.59
C ARG A 1134 8.25 -43.65 25.94
N LEU A 1135 8.30 -42.32 26.15
CA LEU A 1135 8.74 -41.72 27.41
C LEU A 1135 7.67 -41.82 28.50
N GLU A 1136 6.41 -41.54 28.17
CA GLU A 1136 5.30 -41.47 29.13
C GLU A 1136 4.65 -42.84 29.40
N GLY A 1137 4.69 -43.75 28.42
CA GLY A 1137 4.03 -45.05 28.48
C GLY A 1137 4.79 -46.15 29.22
N GLY A 1138 6.04 -45.91 29.63
CA GLY A 1138 6.84 -46.85 30.42
C GLY A 1138 7.02 -48.23 29.79
N GLY A 1139 7.86 -48.35 28.76
CA GLY A 1139 8.35 -49.64 28.23
C GLY A 1139 7.51 -50.25 27.12
#